data_AF-A0A7C5XU90-F1
#
_entry.id   AF-A0A7C5XU90-F1
#
_cell.length_a   1.000
_cell.length_b   1.000
_cell.length_c   1.000
_cell.angle_alpha   90.00
_cell.angle_beta   90.00
_cell.angle_gamma   90.00
#
_symmetry.space_group_name_H-M   'P 1'
#
loop_
_entity.id
_entity.type
_entity.pdbx_description
1 polymer ?
#
loop_
_entity_poly.entity_id
_entity_poly.type
_entity_poly.pdbx_seq_one_letter_code
_entity_poly.pdbx_strand_id
1 'polypeptide(L)'
;AEVGLDAILDSVRDGRGEGIPRRELLHRLAALPGVYVPQLYRWNPEAPSGSPAFEALDPAAPLPVRRVWAERLDPADQPETPIVPYAEVVQDRLGMEIMRGCTQGCRFCQAGYWYRPVREHDPDVVASRMERQARETGLPEIGLLSLSTADYSQIAPLVHRLAESLGPRRVSVSLPSLRADSFSVGLAEAVSTVRKSGFTFAPETGSDRLRRVINKTFTNADMLRAAESAFAAGWNLIKVYAMIGLPTETDEDLEELANLARELAALGRRIRGRKVEIKVSVGCFVPKAWTPFQWEPFAGVAELERRIALLRRLFRRIRGARLTWNEPREAALEALLSRGDRRLGEVICRAHDLGAIFDGWNEHLDLDAWRRALDEHGIDMEAELGGRDLGAPLPWDVLDAGVRKAYLRAERRRSRNEAATTDCKWGHCYHCGIPGDGEDIQLAAPTLELPAVDTPRAAPAGPPAASAPRPSRPPAPAQPPLFRRYRLLYAKRGDARFLSHRMVMDALERALRGAGAPVRYTEGYNPHIRLSMGPALPLGTEGLAESFDVDCTATLGRRHVEAINALLPEGLEILEATPLLAGAPSLGKLADAARYRIAPLPGRSWPATPEGLPEAVRDAVNSWRVTEDGTLRVELALRAGSGSGPSLKTVLLALGVAEEEIPLVRVVREAVLLDRKS
;
A
#
# COMPACT_ATOMS: atom_id res chain seq x y z
N ALA A 1 18.52 -5.42 11.34
CA ALA A 1 18.79 -5.21 9.90
C ALA A 1 19.17 -3.76 9.61
N GLU A 2 18.46 -2.77 10.18
CA GLU A 2 18.60 -1.32 9.92
C GLU A 2 20.02 -0.80 9.56
N VAL A 3 21.02 -1.03 10.40
CA VAL A 3 22.43 -0.64 10.17
C VAL A 3 23.37 -1.83 9.93
N GLY A 4 22.87 -3.05 10.09
CA GLY A 4 23.67 -4.27 10.05
C GLY A 4 23.57 -5.04 8.73
N LEU A 5 22.70 -4.62 7.81
CA LEU A 5 22.43 -5.37 6.59
C LEU A 5 23.67 -5.49 5.71
N ASP A 6 24.39 -4.39 5.48
CA ASP A 6 25.60 -4.40 4.63
C ASP A 6 26.66 -5.33 5.22
N ALA A 7 26.93 -5.24 6.52
CA ALA A 7 27.87 -6.14 7.20
C ALA A 7 27.45 -7.62 7.12
N ILE A 8 26.15 -7.92 7.19
CA ILE A 8 25.61 -9.28 6.99
C ILE A 8 25.84 -9.73 5.54
N LEU A 9 25.51 -8.89 4.56
CA LEU A 9 25.65 -9.20 3.13
C LEU A 9 27.11 -9.38 2.74
N ASP A 10 27.99 -8.50 3.19
CA ASP A 10 29.43 -8.57 2.98
C ASP A 10 29.99 -9.86 3.59
N SER A 11 29.65 -10.17 4.84
CA SER A 11 30.07 -11.41 5.50
C SER A 11 29.63 -12.68 4.74
N VAL A 12 28.41 -12.69 4.20
CA VAL A 12 27.90 -13.80 3.38
C VAL A 12 28.58 -13.85 2.00
N ARG A 13 28.77 -12.72 1.33
CA ARG A 13 29.46 -12.63 0.03
C ARG A 13 30.90 -13.12 0.15
N ASP A 14 31.64 -12.56 1.10
CA ASP A 14 33.06 -12.83 1.28
C ASP A 14 33.25 -14.26 1.78
N GLY A 15 32.43 -14.72 2.72
CA GLY A 15 32.45 -16.12 3.16
C GLY A 15 32.15 -17.13 2.04
N ARG A 16 31.22 -16.82 1.13
CA ARG A 16 30.99 -17.66 -0.07
C ARG A 16 32.17 -17.62 -1.04
N GLY A 17 32.81 -16.46 -1.22
CA GLY A 17 33.99 -16.30 -2.06
C GLY A 17 35.22 -17.04 -1.51
N GLU A 18 35.39 -17.06 -0.20
CA GLU A 18 36.43 -17.79 0.54
C GLU A 18 36.16 -19.30 0.62
N GLY A 19 34.92 -19.74 0.37
CA GLY A 19 34.51 -21.14 0.49
C GLY A 19 34.42 -21.64 1.93
N ILE A 20 34.22 -20.75 2.92
CA ILE A 20 34.14 -21.18 4.32
C ILE A 20 32.90 -22.05 4.56
N PRO A 21 32.99 -23.10 5.40
CA PRO A 21 31.85 -23.93 5.75
C PRO A 21 30.72 -23.11 6.38
N ARG A 22 29.47 -23.50 6.13
CA ARG A 22 28.27 -22.81 6.66
C ARG A 22 28.34 -22.57 8.18
N ARG A 23 28.86 -23.54 8.94
CA ARG A 23 29.00 -23.41 10.40
C ARG A 23 29.89 -22.24 10.78
N GLU A 24 31.03 -22.10 10.12
CA GLU A 24 31.98 -21.02 10.37
C GLU A 24 31.42 -19.66 9.92
N LEU A 25 30.71 -19.61 8.78
CA LEU A 25 29.98 -18.42 8.36
C LEU A 25 28.94 -17.99 9.42
N LEU A 26 28.21 -18.94 10.00
CA LEU A 26 27.24 -18.65 11.07
C LEU A 26 27.91 -18.12 12.34
N HIS A 27 29.13 -18.57 12.67
CA HIS A 27 29.91 -18.02 13.78
C HIS A 27 30.37 -16.59 13.47
N ARG A 28 30.86 -16.34 12.25
CA ARG A 28 31.24 -15.00 11.76
C ARG A 28 30.05 -14.03 11.83
N LEU A 29 28.87 -14.49 11.42
CA LEU A 29 27.63 -13.72 11.49
C LEU A 29 27.17 -13.45 12.93
N ALA A 30 27.31 -14.42 13.84
CA ALA A 30 26.92 -14.24 15.24
C ALA A 30 27.73 -13.16 15.97
N ALA A 31 28.98 -12.93 15.54
CA ALA A 31 29.83 -11.86 16.06
C ALA A 31 29.38 -10.46 15.60
N LEU A 32 28.53 -10.36 14.57
CA LEU A 32 28.00 -9.07 14.11
C LEU A 32 26.92 -8.57 15.09
N PRO A 33 26.94 -7.27 15.46
CA PRO A 33 25.91 -6.67 16.30
C PRO A 33 24.50 -6.87 15.75
N GLY A 34 23.57 -7.28 16.62
CA GLY A 34 22.16 -7.45 16.27
C GLY A 34 21.82 -8.70 15.45
N VAL A 35 22.77 -9.62 15.26
CA VAL A 35 22.53 -10.90 14.60
C VAL A 35 22.32 -12.00 15.64
N TYR A 36 21.17 -12.66 15.55
CA TYR A 36 20.84 -13.80 16.37
C TYR A 36 20.93 -15.08 15.53
N VAL A 37 21.78 -16.01 15.97
CA VAL A 37 21.99 -17.31 15.32
C VAL A 37 21.47 -18.42 16.24
N PRO A 38 20.24 -18.93 16.04
CA PRO A 38 19.55 -19.79 17.00
C PRO A 38 20.35 -21.01 17.49
N GLN A 39 21.08 -21.67 16.59
CA GLN A 39 21.87 -22.88 16.90
C GLN A 39 23.00 -22.65 17.92
N LEU A 40 23.39 -21.40 18.19
CA LEU A 40 24.44 -21.06 19.16
C LEU A 40 23.88 -20.80 20.56
N TYR A 41 22.60 -21.11 20.81
CA TYR A 41 21.99 -20.93 22.12
C TYR A 41 21.11 -22.12 22.49
N ARG A 42 21.16 -22.53 23.75
CA ARG A 42 20.24 -23.49 24.35
C ARG A 42 19.10 -22.73 25.05
N TRP A 43 17.87 -23.20 24.86
CA TRP A 43 16.64 -22.66 25.46
C TRP A 43 16.11 -23.66 26.49
N ASN A 44 15.87 -23.20 27.72
CA ASN A 44 15.23 -23.97 28.78
C ASN A 44 13.91 -23.27 29.22
N PRO A 45 12.74 -23.71 28.72
CA PRO A 45 11.46 -23.12 29.07
C PRO A 45 11.05 -23.36 30.54
N GLU A 46 11.63 -24.38 31.19
CA GLU A 46 11.33 -24.74 32.59
C GLU A 46 12.27 -24.04 33.59
N ALA A 47 13.11 -23.11 33.12
CA ALA A 47 14.02 -22.38 33.98
C ALA A 47 13.23 -21.64 35.08
N PRO A 48 13.57 -21.83 36.38
CA PRO A 48 12.92 -21.13 37.47
C PRO A 48 12.99 -19.61 37.29
N SER A 49 11.99 -18.90 37.79
CA SER A 49 11.98 -17.43 37.77
C SER A 49 13.28 -16.87 38.35
N GLY A 50 13.98 -16.04 37.58
CA GLY A 50 15.27 -15.47 37.94
C GLY A 50 16.50 -16.29 37.54
N SER A 51 16.32 -17.50 37.01
CA SER A 51 17.41 -18.29 36.40
C SER A 51 17.59 -17.94 34.92
N PRO A 52 18.80 -18.07 34.35
CA PRO A 52 19.01 -17.92 32.91
C PRO A 52 18.23 -18.99 32.15
N ALA A 53 17.25 -18.57 31.34
CA ALA A 53 16.50 -19.47 30.47
C ALA A 53 17.20 -19.71 29.13
N PHE A 54 18.21 -18.89 28.81
CA PHE A 54 19.08 -19.06 27.67
C PHE A 54 20.53 -19.24 28.13
N GLU A 55 21.26 -20.08 27.40
CA GLU A 55 22.69 -20.30 27.54
C GLU A 55 23.33 -20.13 26.16
N ALA A 56 24.35 -19.29 26.06
CA ALA A 56 25.17 -19.19 24.86
C ALA A 56 26.11 -20.40 24.78
N LEU A 57 26.10 -21.10 23.66
CA LEU A 57 26.90 -22.31 23.40
C LEU A 57 28.23 -22.00 22.70
N ASP A 58 28.42 -20.75 22.29
CA ASP A 58 29.60 -20.28 21.56
C ASP A 58 30.06 -18.91 22.13
N PRO A 59 31.36 -18.69 22.36
CA PRO A 59 31.88 -17.41 22.83
C PRO A 59 31.59 -16.23 21.91
N ALA A 60 31.39 -16.46 20.60
CA ALA A 60 31.04 -15.43 19.64
C ALA A 60 29.56 -15.01 19.72
N ALA A 61 28.72 -15.76 20.43
CA ALA A 61 27.28 -15.53 20.51
C ALA A 61 26.93 -14.61 21.68
N PRO A 62 26.49 -13.35 21.45
CA PRO A 62 26.16 -12.43 22.52
C PRO A 62 24.85 -12.82 23.22
N LEU A 63 24.84 -12.82 24.57
CA LEU A 63 23.63 -13.03 25.35
C LEU A 63 23.44 -11.89 26.37
N PRO A 64 22.40 -11.05 26.22
CA PRO A 64 21.40 -11.06 25.15
C PRO A 64 21.95 -10.53 23.82
N VAL A 65 21.30 -10.93 22.72
CA VAL A 65 21.52 -10.31 21.41
C VAL A 65 20.84 -8.94 21.40
N ARG A 66 21.64 -7.88 21.40
CA ARG A 66 21.11 -6.51 21.41
C ARG A 66 20.69 -6.08 20.01
N ARG A 67 19.46 -5.59 19.88
CA ARG A 67 18.96 -4.97 18.65
C ARG A 67 19.82 -3.75 18.28
N VAL A 68 20.09 -3.59 16.99
CA VAL A 68 20.73 -2.39 16.42
C VAL A 68 19.70 -1.53 15.70
N TRP A 69 19.91 -0.20 15.70
CA TRP A 69 19.08 0.78 15.00
C TRP A 69 19.94 1.90 14.44
N ALA A 70 19.43 2.62 13.45
CA ALA A 70 20.10 3.81 12.94
C ALA A 70 19.94 4.96 13.95
N GLU A 71 21.06 5.61 14.28
CA GLU A 71 21.07 6.78 15.16
C GLU A 71 20.40 7.97 14.49
N ARG A 72 20.57 8.11 13.17
CA ARG A 72 19.99 9.16 12.32
C ARG A 72 19.36 8.51 11.09
N LEU A 73 18.34 9.15 10.53
CA LEU A 73 17.84 8.76 9.21
C LEU A 73 18.63 9.55 8.16
N ASP A 74 19.52 8.87 7.43
CA ASP A 74 20.30 9.48 6.37
C ASP A 74 19.50 9.43 5.05
N PRO A 75 19.27 10.55 4.36
CA PRO A 75 18.73 10.54 3.01
C PRO A 75 19.54 9.65 2.06
N ALA A 76 20.85 9.49 2.24
CA ALA A 76 21.69 8.62 1.41
C ALA A 76 21.28 7.13 1.48
N ASP A 77 20.61 6.70 2.57
CA ASP A 77 20.12 5.32 2.73
C ASP A 77 18.92 4.99 1.83
N GLN A 78 18.33 6.01 1.18
CA GLN A 78 17.26 5.82 0.22
C GLN A 78 17.80 5.90 -1.21
N PRO A 79 17.26 5.12 -2.17
CA PRO A 79 17.72 5.18 -3.56
C PRO A 79 17.46 6.56 -4.17
N GLU A 80 18.46 7.13 -4.86
CA GLU A 80 18.31 8.43 -5.54
C GLU A 80 17.23 8.39 -6.61
N THR A 81 17.21 7.30 -7.38
CA THR A 81 16.22 7.01 -8.42
C THR A 81 15.38 5.81 -8.00
N PRO A 82 14.08 5.99 -7.72
CA PRO A 82 13.20 4.87 -7.37
C PRO A 82 12.88 4.03 -8.61
N ILE A 83 12.63 2.74 -8.39
CA ILE A 83 12.13 1.84 -9.44
C ILE A 83 10.70 2.25 -9.79
N VAL A 84 10.40 2.42 -11.09
CA VAL A 84 9.07 2.72 -11.59
C VAL A 84 8.44 1.44 -12.16
N PRO A 85 7.53 0.77 -11.44
CA PRO A 85 6.96 -0.50 -11.90
C PRO A 85 5.91 -0.26 -12.97
N TYR A 86 5.93 -0.99 -14.09
CA TYR A 86 4.89 -0.88 -15.13
C TYR A 86 3.62 -1.69 -14.83
N ALA A 87 3.72 -2.61 -13.86
CA ALA A 87 2.57 -3.30 -13.28
C ALA A 87 2.09 -2.56 -12.03
N GLU A 88 0.81 -2.73 -11.70
CA GLU A 88 0.29 -2.27 -10.41
C GLU A 88 0.99 -3.05 -9.29
N VAL A 89 1.60 -2.33 -8.36
CA VAL A 89 2.27 -2.89 -7.18
C VAL A 89 1.51 -2.54 -5.91
N VAL A 90 1.80 -3.27 -4.84
CA VAL A 90 1.30 -2.93 -3.51
C VAL A 90 1.82 -1.54 -3.14
N GLN A 91 0.90 -0.61 -2.89
CA GLN A 91 1.20 0.82 -2.69
C GLN A 91 1.89 1.49 -3.89
N ASP A 92 1.23 1.48 -5.06
CA ASP A 92 1.67 2.14 -6.31
C ASP A 92 1.72 3.68 -6.22
N ARG A 93 2.71 4.19 -5.48
CA ARG A 93 2.99 5.62 -5.26
C ARG A 93 4.47 5.84 -4.94
N LEU A 94 4.94 7.07 -5.09
CA LEU A 94 6.29 7.45 -4.68
C LEU A 94 6.36 7.61 -3.16
N GLY A 95 6.88 6.61 -2.46
CA GLY A 95 6.99 6.63 -1.00
C GLY A 95 8.33 7.16 -0.49
N MET A 96 8.31 8.01 0.54
CA MET A 96 9.49 8.38 1.32
C MET A 96 9.17 8.21 2.80
N GLU A 97 10.02 7.47 3.53
CA GLU A 97 9.94 7.46 4.99
C GLU A 97 10.35 8.84 5.51
N ILE A 98 9.54 9.44 6.39
CA ILE A 98 9.80 10.75 7.00
C ILE A 98 10.17 10.66 8.47
N MET A 99 9.78 9.56 9.12
CA MET A 99 9.97 9.32 10.54
C MET A 99 9.96 7.82 10.83
N ARG A 100 10.89 7.39 11.69
CA ARG A 100 10.97 6.02 12.19
C ARG A 100 10.87 5.98 13.71
N GLY A 101 10.03 5.09 14.22
CA GLY A 101 9.68 5.01 15.65
C GLY A 101 8.39 5.77 15.97
N CYS A 102 7.87 5.53 17.18
CA CYS A 102 6.66 6.18 17.68
C CYS A 102 6.70 6.26 19.21
N THR A 103 6.39 7.43 19.77
CA THR A 103 6.43 7.70 21.23
C THR A 103 5.07 7.61 21.93
N GLN A 104 3.98 7.42 21.16
CA GLN A 104 2.60 7.36 21.65
C GLN A 104 2.34 6.30 22.74
N GLY A 105 3.13 5.22 22.77
CA GLY A 105 3.08 4.24 23.86
C GLY A 105 1.80 3.39 23.90
N CYS A 106 1.14 3.17 22.76
CA CYS A 106 0.00 2.25 22.65
C CYS A 106 0.40 0.84 23.14
N ARG A 107 -0.26 0.33 24.17
CA ARG A 107 0.17 -0.87 24.93
C ARG A 107 0.05 -2.20 24.19
N PHE A 108 -0.63 -2.21 23.06
CA PHE A 108 -0.76 -3.36 22.15
C PHE A 108 0.22 -3.31 20.97
N CYS A 109 0.79 -2.13 20.68
CA CYS A 109 1.49 -1.89 19.42
C CYS A 109 2.98 -2.24 19.55
N GLN A 110 3.39 -3.39 19.02
CA GLN A 110 4.79 -3.80 19.01
C GLN A 110 5.71 -2.76 18.34
N ALA A 111 5.25 -2.16 17.24
CA ALA A 111 5.99 -1.14 16.52
C ALA A 111 6.25 0.13 17.36
N GLY A 112 5.45 0.40 18.39
CA GLY A 112 5.66 1.52 19.31
C GLY A 112 6.74 1.26 20.37
N TYR A 113 7.23 0.02 20.52
CA TYR A 113 8.26 -0.37 21.50
C TYR A 113 9.52 -0.93 20.86
N TRP A 114 9.36 -1.79 19.84
CA TRP A 114 10.39 -1.97 18.81
C TRP A 114 10.61 -0.61 18.12
N TYR A 115 11.44 -0.38 17.12
CA TYR A 115 11.61 0.94 16.46
C TYR A 115 11.89 2.21 17.32
N ARG A 116 11.76 2.28 18.65
CA ARG A 116 12.27 3.42 19.45
C ARG A 116 13.80 3.46 19.36
N PRO A 117 14.45 4.63 19.43
CA PRO A 117 13.89 5.99 19.62
C PRO A 117 13.18 6.55 18.38
N VAL A 118 12.52 7.71 18.49
CA VAL A 118 11.97 8.41 17.30
C VAL A 118 13.08 9.17 16.60
N ARG A 119 13.18 9.01 15.27
CA ARG A 119 14.05 9.81 14.40
C ARG A 119 13.24 10.34 13.23
N GLU A 120 13.46 11.60 12.90
CA GLU A 120 12.77 12.34 11.85
C GLU A 120 13.76 12.83 10.79
N HIS A 121 13.39 12.75 9.51
CA HIS A 121 14.16 13.41 8.45
C HIS A 121 13.95 14.92 8.47
N ASP A 122 14.91 15.68 7.93
CA ASP A 122 14.75 17.10 7.64
C ASP A 122 13.65 17.34 6.58
N PRO A 123 12.66 18.22 6.81
CA PRO A 123 11.55 18.41 5.90
C PRO A 123 11.96 19.07 4.58
N ASP A 124 13.02 19.89 4.55
CA ASP A 124 13.53 20.48 3.29
C ASP A 124 14.12 19.40 2.38
N VAL A 125 14.85 18.46 2.97
CA VAL A 125 15.40 17.32 2.24
C VAL A 125 14.29 16.44 1.70
N VAL A 126 13.28 16.13 2.52
CA VAL A 126 12.11 15.36 2.09
C VAL A 126 11.41 16.06 0.93
N ALA A 127 11.08 17.35 1.07
CA ALA A 127 10.37 18.10 0.05
C ALA A 127 11.15 18.14 -1.28
N SER A 128 12.42 18.55 -1.23
CA SER A 128 13.28 18.68 -2.41
C SER A 128 13.45 17.35 -3.15
N ARG A 129 13.60 16.25 -2.39
CA ARG A 129 13.73 14.91 -2.98
C ARG A 129 12.43 14.45 -3.64
N MET A 130 11.30 14.56 -2.94
CA MET A 130 10.02 14.10 -3.47
C MET A 130 9.57 14.93 -4.68
N GLU A 131 9.84 16.24 -4.69
CA GLU A 131 9.61 17.11 -5.84
C GLU A 131 10.40 16.67 -7.07
N ARG A 132 11.70 16.39 -6.88
CA ARG A 132 12.58 15.90 -7.94
C ARG A 132 12.12 14.54 -8.46
N GLN A 133 11.92 13.57 -7.56
CA GLN A 133 11.54 12.20 -7.93
C GLN A 133 10.14 12.13 -8.54
N ALA A 134 9.17 12.94 -8.10
CA ALA A 134 7.85 13.01 -8.73
C ALA A 134 7.94 13.52 -10.19
N ARG A 135 8.86 14.46 -10.46
CA ARG A 135 9.14 14.93 -11.82
C ARG A 135 9.82 13.85 -12.67
N GLU A 136 10.82 13.17 -12.12
CA GLU A 136 11.61 12.17 -12.86
C GLU A 136 10.83 10.89 -13.14
N THR A 137 9.96 10.47 -12.23
CA THR A 137 9.19 9.21 -12.35
C THR A 137 7.84 9.40 -13.04
N GLY A 138 7.28 10.61 -13.01
CA GLY A 138 5.93 10.88 -13.49
C GLY A 138 4.82 10.20 -12.67
N LEU A 139 5.11 9.71 -11.46
CA LEU A 139 4.10 9.09 -10.58
C LEU A 139 3.02 10.12 -10.18
N PRO A 140 1.73 9.72 -10.15
CA PRO A 140 0.62 10.64 -9.89
C PRO A 140 0.40 10.90 -8.39
N GLU A 141 1.06 10.15 -7.51
CA GLU A 141 0.87 10.23 -6.06
C GLU A 141 2.22 10.07 -5.36
N ILE A 142 2.43 10.90 -4.32
CA ILE A 142 3.53 10.74 -3.37
C ILE A 142 2.97 10.35 -2.00
N GLY A 143 3.72 9.57 -1.22
CA GLY A 143 3.33 9.10 0.11
C GLY A 143 4.39 9.42 1.17
N LEU A 144 3.99 10.11 2.24
CA LEU A 144 4.84 10.33 3.42
C LEU A 144 4.66 9.15 4.38
N LEU A 145 5.68 8.30 4.49
CA LEU A 145 5.59 7.02 5.20
C LEU A 145 6.13 7.17 6.64
N SER A 146 5.36 6.71 7.62
CA SER A 146 5.81 6.52 9.00
C SER A 146 4.80 5.67 9.78
N LEU A 147 5.12 5.37 11.05
CA LEU A 147 4.16 4.75 11.98
C LEU A 147 3.05 5.72 12.45
N SER A 148 3.30 7.04 12.41
CA SER A 148 2.34 8.07 12.83
C SER A 148 2.65 9.40 12.14
N THR A 149 2.18 9.56 10.90
CA THR A 149 2.62 10.64 10.00
C THR A 149 2.25 12.02 10.50
N ALA A 150 1.11 12.15 11.17
CA ALA A 150 0.66 13.40 11.75
C ALA A 150 1.46 13.81 13.01
N ASP A 151 2.23 12.89 13.60
CA ASP A 151 3.09 13.23 14.74
C ASP A 151 4.44 13.79 14.30
N TYR A 152 4.83 13.69 13.02
CA TYR A 152 6.08 14.25 12.52
C TYR A 152 6.14 15.76 12.79
N SER A 153 7.20 16.24 13.43
CA SER A 153 7.24 17.57 14.05
C SER A 153 7.04 18.72 13.05
N GLN A 154 7.38 18.50 11.77
CA GLN A 154 7.28 19.48 10.69
C GLN A 154 6.24 19.09 9.62
N ILE A 155 5.20 18.33 9.99
CA ILE A 155 4.25 17.78 9.00
C ILE A 155 3.46 18.85 8.27
N ALA A 156 3.01 19.89 8.98
CA ALA A 156 2.21 20.96 8.40
C ALA A 156 2.96 21.76 7.33
N PRO A 157 4.17 22.32 7.58
CA PRO A 157 4.92 23.03 6.55
C PRO A 157 5.34 22.11 5.40
N LEU A 158 5.75 20.87 5.69
CA LEU A 158 6.15 19.90 4.67
C LEU A 158 5.02 19.62 3.67
N VAL A 159 3.83 19.32 4.17
CA VAL A 159 2.66 19.03 3.33
C VAL A 159 2.22 20.27 2.56
N HIS A 160 2.27 21.45 3.16
CA HIS A 160 1.92 22.68 2.46
C HIS A 160 2.85 22.92 1.26
N ARG A 161 4.17 22.86 1.49
CA ARG A 161 5.17 23.00 0.44
C ARG A 161 4.96 21.99 -0.68
N LEU A 162 4.79 20.72 -0.34
CA LEU A 162 4.55 19.65 -1.33
C LEU A 162 3.24 19.87 -2.10
N ALA A 163 2.15 20.23 -1.44
CA ALA A 163 0.87 20.48 -2.10
C ALA A 163 0.95 21.68 -3.06
N GLU A 164 1.65 22.74 -2.67
CA GLU A 164 1.87 23.93 -3.50
C GLU A 164 2.76 23.61 -4.72
N SER A 165 3.89 22.93 -4.53
CA SER A 165 4.84 22.65 -5.60
C SER A 165 4.36 21.57 -6.57
N LEU A 166 3.63 20.56 -6.07
CA LEU A 166 3.16 19.41 -6.86
C LEU A 166 1.73 19.57 -7.39
N GLY A 167 0.92 20.44 -6.80
CA GLY A 167 -0.46 20.73 -7.22
C GLY A 167 -0.59 21.12 -8.70
N PRO A 168 0.24 22.04 -9.23
CA PRO A 168 0.26 22.40 -10.66
C PRO A 168 0.53 21.21 -11.59
N ARG A 169 1.27 20.20 -11.11
CA ARG A 169 1.57 18.96 -11.82
C ARG A 169 0.52 17.86 -11.64
N ARG A 170 -0.56 18.14 -10.89
CA ARG A 170 -1.62 17.20 -10.55
C ARG A 170 -1.10 15.94 -9.85
N VAL A 171 -0.04 16.08 -9.05
CA VAL A 171 0.49 15.00 -8.22
C VAL A 171 -0.12 15.13 -6.82
N SER A 172 -0.80 14.09 -6.35
CA SER A 172 -1.43 14.10 -5.03
C SER A 172 -0.44 13.77 -3.92
N VAL A 173 -0.53 14.49 -2.80
CA VAL A 173 0.14 14.11 -1.56
C VAL A 173 -0.75 13.09 -0.84
N SER A 174 -0.14 12.08 -0.24
CA SER A 174 -0.82 11.03 0.50
C SER A 174 -0.17 10.91 1.87
N LEU A 175 -0.99 10.84 2.91
CA LEU A 175 -0.54 10.62 4.28
C LEU A 175 -1.09 9.26 4.76
N PRO A 176 -0.36 8.16 4.51
CA PRO A 176 -0.64 6.89 5.16
C PRO A 176 -0.53 7.02 6.68
N SER A 177 -1.28 6.20 7.42
CA SER A 177 -1.19 6.11 8.89
C SER A 177 -1.57 7.41 9.63
N LEU A 178 -2.72 8.00 9.27
CA LEU A 178 -3.28 9.15 9.99
C LEU A 178 -3.91 8.73 11.32
N ARG A 179 -3.41 9.30 12.41
CA ARG A 179 -4.06 9.26 13.71
C ARG A 179 -5.06 10.42 13.82
N ALA A 180 -6.14 10.19 14.56
CA ALA A 180 -7.28 11.13 14.64
C ALA A 180 -6.97 12.42 15.42
N ASP A 181 -5.93 12.41 16.24
CA ASP A 181 -5.65 13.40 17.29
C ASP A 181 -4.66 14.49 16.88
N SER A 182 -3.71 14.20 15.99
CA SER A 182 -2.71 15.17 15.52
C SER A 182 -3.09 15.86 14.20
N PHE A 183 -4.26 15.57 13.65
CA PHE A 183 -4.63 16.05 12.32
C PHE A 183 -5.47 17.33 12.37
N SER A 184 -4.87 18.46 12.01
CA SER A 184 -5.63 19.68 11.74
C SER A 184 -6.36 19.54 10.40
N VAL A 185 -7.59 20.05 10.35
CA VAL A 185 -8.43 20.07 9.14
C VAL A 185 -7.72 20.76 7.98
N GLY A 186 -6.89 21.76 8.27
CA GLY A 186 -6.06 22.44 7.28
C GLY A 186 -5.06 21.52 6.59
N LEU A 187 -4.51 20.52 7.30
CA LEU A 187 -3.66 19.49 6.72
C LEU A 187 -4.47 18.56 5.80
N ALA A 188 -5.72 18.23 6.18
CA ALA A 188 -6.68 17.48 5.33
C ALA A 188 -6.88 18.16 3.99
N GLU A 189 -7.16 19.45 4.04
CA GLU A 189 -7.50 20.25 2.88
C GLU A 189 -6.30 20.37 1.94
N ALA A 190 -5.10 20.62 2.47
CA ALA A 190 -3.86 20.68 1.69
C ALA A 190 -3.59 19.38 0.90
N VAL A 191 -3.72 18.23 1.54
CA VAL A 191 -3.47 16.90 0.94
C VAL A 191 -4.55 16.52 -0.08
N SER A 192 -5.77 17.03 0.09
CA SER A 192 -6.96 16.61 -0.66
C SER A 192 -7.33 17.52 -1.83
N THR A 193 -6.41 18.38 -2.25
CA THR A 193 -6.57 19.29 -3.40
C THR A 193 -6.67 18.54 -4.74
N VAL A 194 -6.01 17.37 -4.85
CA VAL A 194 -5.96 16.58 -6.09
C VAL A 194 -6.92 15.38 -6.06
N ARG A 195 -7.03 14.66 -4.92
CA ARG A 195 -7.84 13.44 -4.77
C ARG A 195 -8.47 13.36 -3.37
N LYS A 196 -9.78 13.16 -3.30
CA LYS A 196 -10.52 12.93 -2.04
C LYS A 196 -10.89 11.45 -1.88
N SER A 197 -10.04 10.67 -1.21
CA SER A 197 -10.38 9.31 -0.74
C SER A 197 -11.20 9.34 0.55
N GLY A 198 -11.67 8.18 1.03
CA GLY A 198 -12.32 8.10 2.36
C GLY A 198 -11.37 8.54 3.47
N PHE A 199 -11.91 9.20 4.50
CA PHE A 199 -11.16 9.65 5.68
C PHE A 199 -11.08 8.52 6.71
N THR A 200 -9.91 8.21 7.26
CA THR A 200 -9.73 7.03 8.14
C THR A 200 -9.44 7.45 9.58
N PHE A 201 -10.19 6.88 10.52
CA PHE A 201 -9.92 6.93 11.95
C PHE A 201 -9.46 5.56 12.44
N ALA A 202 -8.46 5.55 13.31
CA ALA A 202 -8.00 4.36 14.03
C ALA A 202 -8.17 4.59 15.55
N PRO A 203 -9.40 4.51 16.10
CA PRO A 203 -9.64 4.60 17.54
C PRO A 203 -9.38 3.33 18.32
N GLU A 204 -9.27 2.19 17.62
CA GLU A 204 -9.00 0.84 18.10
C GLU A 204 -10.16 0.25 18.93
N THR A 205 -10.99 1.09 19.51
CA THR A 205 -12.22 0.73 20.20
C THR A 205 -13.17 1.93 20.17
N GLY A 206 -14.47 1.67 20.31
CA GLY A 206 -15.45 2.74 20.50
C GLY A 206 -15.46 3.35 21.89
N SER A 207 -14.76 2.74 22.84
CA SER A 207 -14.80 3.12 24.25
C SER A 207 -13.70 4.11 24.62
N ASP A 208 -14.05 5.18 25.35
CA ASP A 208 -13.05 6.04 25.98
C ASP A 208 -12.30 5.30 27.10
N ARG A 209 -12.99 4.40 27.81
CA ARG A 209 -12.42 3.57 28.87
C ARG A 209 -11.38 2.61 28.31
N LEU A 210 -11.75 1.80 27.33
CA LEU A 210 -10.85 0.83 26.74
C LEU A 210 -9.70 1.52 25.97
N ARG A 211 -9.90 2.73 25.44
CA ARG A 211 -8.80 3.56 24.92
C ARG A 211 -7.76 3.93 25.97
N ARG A 212 -8.17 4.32 27.18
CA ARG A 212 -7.24 4.54 28.30
C ARG A 212 -6.48 3.27 28.68
N VAL A 213 -7.16 2.12 28.67
CA VAL A 213 -6.54 0.80 28.91
C VAL A 213 -5.41 0.55 27.91
N ILE A 214 -5.62 0.81 26.62
CA ILE A 214 -4.61 0.63 25.58
C ILE A 214 -3.63 1.81 25.42
N ASN A 215 -3.74 2.85 26.24
CA ASN A 215 -2.97 4.10 26.20
C ASN A 215 -3.14 4.90 24.90
N LYS A 216 -4.39 5.09 24.47
CA LYS A 216 -4.76 5.97 23.37
C LYS A 216 -5.51 7.18 23.93
N THR A 217 -4.97 8.38 23.69
CA THR A 217 -5.26 9.55 24.54
C THR A 217 -6.40 10.45 24.04
N PHE A 218 -6.98 10.19 22.87
CA PHE A 218 -8.12 10.94 22.34
C PHE A 218 -9.46 10.25 22.61
N THR A 219 -10.51 11.05 22.69
CA THR A 219 -11.86 10.66 23.08
C THR A 219 -12.81 10.51 21.90
N ASN A 220 -14.02 9.98 22.15
CA ASN A 220 -15.14 10.01 21.20
C ASN A 220 -15.49 11.44 20.79
N ALA A 221 -15.49 12.38 21.75
CA ALA A 221 -15.77 13.78 21.47
C ALA A 221 -14.76 14.39 20.49
N ASP A 222 -13.48 14.05 20.62
CA ASP A 222 -12.42 14.53 19.71
C ASP A 222 -12.64 14.03 18.29
N MET A 223 -13.00 12.75 18.15
CA MET A 223 -13.31 12.16 16.85
C MET A 223 -14.54 12.77 16.19
N LEU A 224 -15.60 13.06 16.96
CA LEU A 224 -16.78 13.71 16.42
C LEU A 224 -16.46 15.10 15.89
N ARG A 225 -15.61 15.87 16.59
CA ARG A 225 -15.14 17.18 16.11
C ARG A 225 -14.32 17.05 14.83
N ALA A 226 -13.38 16.11 14.77
CA ALA A 226 -12.60 15.84 13.56
C ALA A 226 -13.50 15.39 12.39
N ALA A 227 -14.49 14.54 12.65
CA ALA A 227 -15.44 14.07 11.66
C ALA A 227 -16.34 15.20 11.13
N GLU A 228 -16.81 16.10 12.00
CA GLU A 228 -17.58 17.27 11.63
C GLU A 228 -16.82 18.11 10.60
N SER A 229 -15.55 18.40 10.89
CA SER A 229 -14.71 19.15 9.98
C SER A 229 -14.44 18.41 8.68
N ALA A 230 -14.16 17.09 8.72
CA ALA A 230 -13.98 16.30 7.51
C ALA A 230 -15.24 16.30 6.63
N PHE A 231 -16.43 16.15 7.22
CA PHE A 231 -17.69 16.24 6.46
C PHE A 231 -17.90 17.63 5.86
N ALA A 232 -17.66 18.69 6.64
CA ALA A 232 -17.75 20.07 6.18
C ALA A 232 -16.82 20.33 4.98
N ALA A 233 -15.61 19.78 5.01
CA ALA A 233 -14.58 20.00 4.00
C ALA A 233 -14.71 19.16 2.71
N GLY A 234 -15.66 18.22 2.60
CA GLY A 234 -15.84 17.49 1.35
C GLY A 234 -16.18 16.02 1.43
N TRP A 235 -15.83 15.37 2.52
CA TRP A 235 -15.83 13.91 2.57
C TRP A 235 -17.24 13.34 2.70
N ASN A 236 -17.45 12.17 2.09
CA ASN A 236 -18.69 11.41 2.23
C ASN A 236 -18.46 10.03 2.88
N LEU A 237 -17.21 9.58 2.97
CA LEU A 237 -16.85 8.28 3.52
C LEU A 237 -15.89 8.46 4.68
N ILE A 238 -16.25 7.92 5.83
CA ILE A 238 -15.34 7.74 6.97
C ILE A 238 -15.12 6.24 7.18
N LYS A 239 -13.86 5.83 7.30
CA LYS A 239 -13.44 4.48 7.68
C LYS A 239 -13.03 4.51 9.16
N VAL A 240 -13.39 3.50 9.92
CA VAL A 240 -13.05 3.35 11.33
C VAL A 240 -12.41 1.98 11.52
N TYR A 241 -11.19 1.94 12.03
CA TYR A 241 -10.49 0.72 12.38
C TYR A 241 -10.55 0.49 13.89
N ALA A 242 -11.10 -0.65 14.27
CA ALA A 242 -11.23 -1.08 15.65
C ALA A 242 -10.73 -2.52 15.80
N MET A 243 -10.57 -2.97 17.03
CA MET A 243 -10.25 -4.35 17.36
C MET A 243 -11.10 -4.83 18.52
N ILE A 244 -11.30 -6.14 18.59
CA ILE A 244 -11.97 -6.85 19.69
C ILE A 244 -11.02 -7.86 20.32
N GLY A 245 -11.32 -8.30 21.53
CA GLY A 245 -10.47 -9.21 22.29
C GLY A 245 -9.42 -8.50 23.15
N LEU A 246 -9.52 -7.17 23.29
CA LEU A 246 -8.60 -6.38 24.10
C LEU A 246 -8.68 -6.76 25.59
N PRO A 247 -7.59 -6.59 26.36
CA PRO A 247 -7.61 -6.82 27.81
C PRO A 247 -8.67 -5.95 28.49
N THR A 248 -9.43 -6.54 29.41
CA THR A 248 -10.53 -5.90 30.15
C THR A 248 -11.75 -5.45 29.31
N GLU A 249 -11.81 -5.81 28.02
CA GLU A 249 -12.96 -5.49 27.16
C GLU A 249 -14.25 -6.19 27.65
N THR A 250 -15.34 -5.44 27.70
CA THR A 250 -16.69 -5.89 28.06
C THR A 250 -17.69 -5.67 26.92
N ASP A 251 -18.90 -6.21 27.06
CA ASP A 251 -19.95 -6.03 26.06
C ASP A 251 -20.37 -4.56 25.93
N GLU A 252 -20.29 -3.77 27.00
CA GLU A 252 -20.54 -2.32 26.98
C GLU A 252 -19.57 -1.57 26.06
N ASP A 253 -18.28 -1.95 26.01
CA ASP A 253 -17.32 -1.31 25.10
C ASP A 253 -17.67 -1.59 23.62
N LEU A 254 -18.25 -2.76 23.33
CA LEU A 254 -18.74 -3.12 21.99
C LEU A 254 -19.98 -2.33 21.62
N GLU A 255 -20.85 -2.05 22.59
CA GLU A 255 -21.98 -1.14 22.43
C GLU A 255 -21.52 0.29 22.16
N GLU A 256 -20.46 0.76 22.84
CA GLU A 256 -19.86 2.06 22.59
C GLU A 256 -19.31 2.20 21.15
N LEU A 257 -18.75 1.12 20.57
CA LEU A 257 -18.35 1.12 19.15
C LEU A 257 -19.54 1.29 18.20
N ALA A 258 -20.65 0.60 18.47
CA ALA A 258 -21.87 0.77 17.71
C ALA A 258 -22.47 2.18 17.89
N ASN A 259 -22.37 2.75 19.09
CA ASN A 259 -22.85 4.10 19.39
C ASN A 259 -22.02 5.16 18.64
N LEU A 260 -20.69 5.07 18.69
CA LEU A 260 -19.79 5.94 17.93
C LEU A 260 -20.13 5.93 16.43
N ALA A 261 -20.28 4.75 15.83
CA ALA A 261 -20.63 4.63 14.42
C ALA A 261 -21.99 5.29 14.10
N ARG A 262 -22.96 5.18 15.01
CA ARG A 262 -24.28 5.82 14.89
C ARG A 262 -24.18 7.34 14.93
N GLU A 263 -23.38 7.87 15.85
CA GLU A 263 -23.16 9.31 16.01
C GLU A 263 -22.44 9.91 14.79
N LEU A 264 -21.38 9.25 14.31
CA LEU A 264 -20.69 9.64 13.08
C LEU A 264 -21.64 9.64 11.86
N ALA A 265 -22.47 8.60 11.71
CA ALA A 265 -23.45 8.52 10.63
C ALA A 265 -24.55 9.58 10.75
N ALA A 266 -24.97 9.94 11.97
CA ALA A 266 -25.94 11.00 12.21
C ALA A 266 -25.35 12.38 11.92
N LEU A 267 -24.13 12.64 12.39
CA LEU A 267 -23.36 13.86 12.13
C LEU A 267 -23.16 14.08 10.63
N GLY A 268 -22.63 13.08 9.92
CA GLY A 268 -22.45 13.19 8.48
C GLY A 268 -23.75 13.41 7.72
N ARG A 269 -24.86 12.76 8.13
CA ARG A 269 -26.18 13.01 7.52
C ARG A 269 -26.68 14.44 7.72
N ARG A 270 -26.42 15.06 8.88
CA ARG A 270 -26.77 16.47 9.13
C ARG A 270 -26.00 17.42 8.20
N ILE A 271 -24.71 17.15 7.97
CA ILE A 271 -23.84 18.05 7.18
C ILE A 271 -23.96 17.80 5.67
N ARG A 272 -24.06 16.54 5.24
CA ARG A 272 -23.89 16.10 3.84
C ARG A 272 -25.10 15.39 3.24
N GLY A 273 -26.14 15.17 4.02
CA GLY A 273 -27.33 14.43 3.60
C GLY A 273 -27.08 12.92 3.48
N ARG A 274 -27.90 12.24 2.65
CA ARG A 274 -28.00 10.76 2.64
C ARG A 274 -26.83 10.02 1.99
N LYS A 275 -25.86 10.72 1.40
CA LYS A 275 -24.72 10.11 0.68
C LYS A 275 -23.55 9.71 1.58
N VAL A 276 -23.70 9.85 2.91
CA VAL A 276 -22.64 9.49 3.86
C VAL A 276 -22.60 8.00 4.14
N GLU A 277 -21.38 7.48 4.20
CA GLU A 277 -21.08 6.09 4.55
C GLU A 277 -20.02 6.05 5.66
N ILE A 278 -20.25 5.23 6.68
CA ILE A 278 -19.29 4.87 7.72
C ILE A 278 -18.91 3.40 7.50
N LYS A 279 -17.62 3.11 7.28
CA LYS A 279 -17.13 1.73 7.17
C LYS A 279 -16.32 1.39 8.41
N VAL A 280 -16.80 0.46 9.22
CA VAL A 280 -16.10 -0.02 10.41
C VAL A 280 -15.46 -1.37 10.07
N SER A 281 -14.16 -1.48 10.25
CA SER A 281 -13.41 -2.74 10.10
C SER A 281 -12.85 -3.14 11.46
N VAL A 282 -13.14 -4.37 11.88
CA VAL A 282 -12.82 -4.88 13.21
C VAL A 282 -11.81 -6.02 13.10
N GLY A 283 -10.59 -5.80 13.58
CA GLY A 283 -9.59 -6.85 13.75
C GLY A 283 -9.77 -7.63 15.05
N CYS A 284 -9.13 -8.79 15.15
CA CYS A 284 -8.97 -9.47 16.43
C CYS A 284 -7.65 -9.02 17.07
N PHE A 285 -7.66 -8.69 18.37
CA PHE A 285 -6.45 -8.33 19.08
C PHE A 285 -5.53 -9.54 19.20
N VAL A 286 -4.30 -9.37 18.71
CA VAL A 286 -3.24 -10.37 18.80
C VAL A 286 -2.17 -9.87 19.78
N PRO A 287 -1.97 -10.53 20.94
CA PRO A 287 -0.87 -10.20 21.84
C PRO A 287 0.47 -10.36 21.13
N LYS A 288 1.35 -9.35 21.21
CA LYS A 288 2.67 -9.36 20.56
C LYS A 288 3.81 -9.29 21.58
N ALA A 289 4.92 -9.96 21.26
CA ALA A 289 6.16 -9.86 22.03
C ALA A 289 6.66 -8.41 22.15
N TRP A 290 7.34 -8.09 23.26
CA TRP A 290 7.85 -6.75 23.62
C TRP A 290 6.78 -5.65 23.74
N THR A 291 5.54 -6.03 24.03
CA THR A 291 4.47 -5.10 24.40
C THR A 291 4.08 -5.28 25.87
N PRO A 292 3.47 -4.28 26.52
CA PRO A 292 2.86 -4.48 27.84
C PRO A 292 1.83 -5.62 27.88
N PHE A 293 1.20 -5.95 26.74
CA PHE A 293 0.24 -7.04 26.63
C PHE A 293 0.82 -8.38 26.20
N GLN A 294 2.14 -8.54 26.13
CA GLN A 294 2.77 -9.81 25.75
C GLN A 294 2.38 -10.99 26.67
N TRP A 295 1.98 -10.70 27.92
CA TRP A 295 1.54 -11.68 28.92
C TRP A 295 0.03 -11.97 28.91
N GLU A 296 -0.76 -11.17 28.18
CA GLU A 296 -2.21 -11.36 28.14
C GLU A 296 -2.57 -12.57 27.27
N PRO A 297 -3.64 -13.32 27.59
CA PRO A 297 -4.13 -14.36 26.72
C PRO A 297 -4.69 -13.78 25.42
N PHE A 298 -4.68 -14.57 24.35
CA PHE A 298 -5.59 -14.35 23.24
C PHE A 298 -7.02 -14.64 23.72
N ALA A 299 -8.01 -13.85 23.29
CA ALA A 299 -9.38 -13.97 23.81
C ALA A 299 -10.05 -15.32 23.52
N GLY A 300 -9.56 -16.04 22.50
CA GLY A 300 -10.10 -17.33 22.06
C GLY A 300 -11.12 -17.18 20.93
N VAL A 301 -11.15 -18.15 20.03
CA VAL A 301 -11.98 -18.13 18.81
C VAL A 301 -13.46 -17.99 19.16
N ALA A 302 -13.98 -18.81 20.07
CA ALA A 302 -15.40 -18.82 20.44
C ALA A 302 -15.87 -17.48 21.04
N GLU A 303 -15.03 -16.84 21.85
CA GLU A 303 -15.35 -15.53 22.45
C GLU A 303 -15.34 -14.42 21.40
N LEU A 304 -14.37 -14.42 20.48
CA LEU A 304 -14.32 -13.46 19.38
C LEU A 304 -15.53 -13.63 18.43
N GLU A 305 -15.93 -14.86 18.12
CA GLU A 305 -17.14 -15.16 17.35
C GLU A 305 -18.40 -14.62 18.06
N ARG A 306 -18.51 -14.78 19.39
CA ARG A 306 -19.59 -14.21 20.20
C ARG A 306 -19.64 -12.69 20.09
N ARG A 307 -18.49 -12.02 20.23
CA ARG A 307 -18.38 -10.54 20.12
C ARG A 307 -18.73 -10.05 18.72
N ILE A 308 -18.28 -10.73 17.67
CA ILE A 308 -18.65 -10.44 16.29
C ILE A 308 -20.16 -10.59 16.09
N ALA A 309 -20.79 -11.64 16.63
CA ALA A 309 -22.23 -11.84 16.56
C ALA A 309 -23.01 -10.71 17.25
N LEU A 310 -22.54 -10.22 18.40
CA LEU A 310 -23.09 -9.06 19.08
C LEU A 310 -22.97 -7.79 18.21
N LEU A 311 -21.78 -7.48 17.70
CA LEU A 311 -21.57 -6.33 16.82
C LEU A 311 -22.45 -6.39 15.56
N ARG A 312 -22.57 -7.56 14.91
CA ARG A 312 -23.47 -7.76 13.76
C ARG A 312 -24.91 -7.40 14.12
N ARG A 313 -25.40 -7.83 15.30
CA ARG A 313 -26.75 -7.50 15.78
C ARG A 313 -26.93 -6.00 16.01
N LEU A 314 -25.94 -5.34 16.61
CA LEU A 314 -25.97 -3.89 16.89
C LEU A 314 -25.93 -3.06 15.59
N PHE A 315 -25.04 -3.40 14.65
CA PHE A 315 -24.84 -2.67 13.40
C PHE A 315 -26.00 -2.79 12.41
N ARG A 316 -26.78 -3.88 12.43
CA ARG A 316 -28.00 -4.04 11.60
C ARG A 316 -28.97 -2.86 11.74
N ARG A 317 -28.98 -2.17 12.90
CA ARG A 317 -29.87 -1.05 13.18
C ARG A 317 -29.32 0.31 12.74
N ILE A 318 -28.07 0.37 12.27
CA ILE A 318 -27.37 1.63 11.98
C ILE A 318 -27.39 1.91 10.48
N ARG A 319 -28.29 2.78 10.03
CA ARG A 319 -28.35 3.21 8.62
C ARG A 319 -27.11 4.03 8.25
N GLY A 320 -26.45 3.64 7.16
CA GLY A 320 -25.25 4.32 6.65
C GLY A 320 -23.94 3.83 7.26
N ALA A 321 -23.96 2.81 8.13
CA ALA A 321 -22.77 2.16 8.63
C ALA A 321 -22.65 0.73 8.08
N ARG A 322 -21.44 0.31 7.70
CA ARG A 322 -21.10 -1.06 7.28
C ARG A 322 -20.05 -1.63 8.21
N LEU A 323 -20.23 -2.88 8.63
CA LEU A 323 -19.29 -3.60 9.47
C LEU A 323 -18.57 -4.68 8.63
N THR A 324 -17.26 -4.77 8.81
CA THR A 324 -16.37 -5.81 8.26
C THR A 324 -15.47 -6.30 9.39
N TRP A 325 -15.02 -7.55 9.36
CA TRP A 325 -14.19 -8.12 10.42
C TRP A 325 -13.19 -9.14 9.87
N ASN A 326 -12.11 -9.37 10.63
CA ASN A 326 -11.13 -10.43 10.38
C ASN A 326 -11.62 -11.77 10.94
N GLU A 327 -11.17 -12.88 10.35
CA GLU A 327 -11.55 -14.22 10.76
C GLU A 327 -10.86 -14.62 12.08
N PRO A 328 -11.61 -14.96 13.16
CA PRO A 328 -11.01 -15.29 14.45
C PRO A 328 -10.03 -16.46 14.43
N ARG A 329 -10.25 -17.45 13.55
CA ARG A 329 -9.38 -18.62 13.43
C ARG A 329 -8.02 -18.28 12.83
N GLU A 330 -8.01 -17.42 11.81
CA GLU A 330 -6.77 -16.87 11.23
C GLU A 330 -6.01 -16.05 12.29
N ALA A 331 -6.72 -15.22 13.06
CA ALA A 331 -6.11 -14.44 14.14
C ALA A 331 -5.52 -15.32 15.27
N ALA A 332 -6.11 -16.48 15.53
CA ALA A 332 -5.56 -17.44 16.49
C ALA A 332 -4.23 -18.03 15.99
N LEU A 333 -4.14 -18.38 14.70
CA LEU A 333 -2.87 -18.79 14.08
C LEU A 333 -1.84 -17.65 14.11
N GLU A 334 -2.24 -16.42 13.81
CA GLU A 334 -1.37 -15.24 13.93
C GLU A 334 -0.86 -15.07 15.37
N ALA A 335 -1.72 -15.24 16.38
CA ALA A 335 -1.35 -15.13 17.79
C ALA A 335 -0.37 -16.22 18.24
N LEU A 336 -0.55 -17.45 17.75
CA LEU A 336 0.39 -18.55 17.95
C LEU A 336 1.77 -18.19 17.38
N LEU A 337 1.84 -17.81 16.10
CA LEU A 337 3.10 -17.44 15.44
C LEU A 337 3.76 -16.19 16.05
N SER A 338 2.96 -15.26 16.58
CA SER A 338 3.45 -14.01 17.16
C SER A 338 4.13 -14.16 18.52
N ARG A 339 3.82 -15.23 19.26
CA ARG A 339 4.34 -15.49 20.62
C ARG A 339 4.96 -16.89 20.78
N GLY A 340 5.06 -17.65 19.69
CA GLY A 340 5.65 -18.96 19.72
C GLY A 340 7.17 -18.95 19.91
N ASP A 341 7.70 -20.13 20.23
CA ASP A 341 9.13 -20.38 20.29
C ASP A 341 9.65 -21.09 19.03
N ARG A 342 10.91 -21.54 19.08
CA ARG A 342 11.58 -22.19 17.94
C ARG A 342 10.89 -23.48 17.48
N ARG A 343 10.09 -24.14 18.32
CA ARG A 343 9.36 -25.37 17.95
C ARG A 343 8.37 -25.12 16.80
N LEU A 344 7.86 -23.89 16.68
CA LEU A 344 6.98 -23.54 15.56
C LEU A 344 7.68 -23.54 14.19
N GLY A 345 9.02 -23.50 14.14
CA GLY A 345 9.75 -23.58 12.87
C GLY A 345 9.45 -24.90 12.12
N GLU A 346 9.52 -26.03 12.83
CA GLU A 346 9.20 -27.34 12.27
C GLU A 346 7.71 -27.47 11.93
N VAL A 347 6.83 -26.87 12.74
CA VAL A 347 5.39 -26.81 12.45
C VAL A 347 5.10 -26.05 11.16
N ILE A 348 5.76 -24.91 10.93
CA ILE A 348 5.60 -24.13 9.69
C ILE A 348 6.03 -24.95 8.47
N CYS A 349 7.20 -25.61 8.55
CA CYS A 349 7.67 -26.49 7.48
C CYS A 349 6.69 -27.63 7.23
N ARG A 350 6.18 -28.24 8.30
CA ARG A 350 5.24 -29.35 8.19
C ARG A 350 3.87 -28.93 7.64
N ALA A 351 3.34 -27.79 8.06
CA ALA A 351 2.09 -27.25 7.52
C ALA A 351 2.21 -27.01 6.01
N HIS A 352 3.35 -26.44 5.56
CA HIS A 352 3.65 -26.29 4.14
C HIS A 352 3.69 -27.64 3.41
N ASP A 353 4.38 -28.65 3.96
CA ASP A 353 4.46 -29.99 3.37
C ASP A 353 3.09 -30.70 3.29
N LEU A 354 2.15 -30.30 4.15
CA LEU A 354 0.77 -30.76 4.17
C LEU A 354 -0.14 -30.01 3.17
N GLY A 355 0.35 -28.97 2.51
CA GLY A 355 -0.36 -28.21 1.48
C GLY A 355 -0.77 -26.79 1.88
N ALA A 356 -0.41 -26.32 3.08
CA ALA A 356 -0.73 -24.97 3.56
C ALA A 356 0.10 -23.92 2.79
N ILE A 357 -0.45 -23.41 1.69
CA ILE A 357 0.18 -22.47 0.77
C ILE A 357 -0.84 -21.36 0.45
N PHE A 358 -0.40 -20.10 0.52
CA PHE A 358 -1.23 -18.91 0.34
C PHE A 358 -2.31 -18.71 1.43
N ASP A 359 -2.10 -19.22 2.64
CA ASP A 359 -3.02 -19.08 3.80
C ASP A 359 -3.37 -17.64 4.19
N GLY A 360 -2.63 -16.65 3.70
CA GLY A 360 -2.98 -15.22 3.87
C GLY A 360 -4.19 -14.78 3.04
N TRP A 361 -4.73 -15.65 2.18
CA TRP A 361 -5.98 -15.47 1.47
C TRP A 361 -7.02 -16.45 2.02
N ASN A 362 -8.16 -15.93 2.49
CA ASN A 362 -9.18 -16.71 3.20
C ASN A 362 -9.65 -17.95 2.41
N GLU A 363 -9.70 -17.86 1.08
CA GLU A 363 -10.08 -18.96 0.19
C GLU A 363 -9.05 -20.11 0.12
N HIS A 364 -7.83 -19.88 0.58
CA HIS A 364 -6.72 -20.85 0.59
C HIS A 364 -6.31 -21.31 1.98
N LEU A 365 -6.84 -20.69 3.04
CA LEU A 365 -6.50 -21.00 4.42
C LEU A 365 -6.82 -22.46 4.79
N ASP A 366 -5.78 -23.26 5.04
CA ASP A 366 -5.90 -24.67 5.44
C ASP A 366 -5.56 -24.88 6.93
N LEU A 367 -6.54 -24.62 7.79
CA LEU A 367 -6.39 -24.82 9.24
C LEU A 367 -6.20 -26.29 9.64
N ASP A 368 -6.64 -27.25 8.82
CA ASP A 368 -6.51 -28.67 9.12
C ASP A 368 -5.05 -29.11 8.95
N ALA A 369 -4.35 -28.59 7.93
CA ALA A 369 -2.91 -28.78 7.77
C ALA A 369 -2.13 -28.23 8.98
N TRP A 370 -2.47 -27.03 9.45
CA TRP A 370 -1.86 -26.44 10.66
C TRP A 370 -2.11 -27.25 11.92
N ARG A 371 -3.36 -27.69 12.14
CA ARG A 371 -3.71 -28.51 13.30
C ARG A 371 -2.94 -29.83 13.29
N ARG A 372 -2.88 -30.51 12.14
CA ARG A 372 -2.09 -31.74 12.00
C ARG A 372 -0.61 -31.51 12.26
N ALA A 373 -0.05 -30.42 11.74
CA ALA A 373 1.35 -30.08 11.98
C ALA A 373 1.63 -29.84 13.48
N LEU A 374 0.71 -29.18 14.20
CA LEU A 374 0.81 -28.96 15.64
C LEU A 374 0.72 -30.27 16.43
N ASP A 375 -0.25 -31.12 16.10
CA ASP A 375 -0.47 -32.42 16.75
C ASP A 375 0.75 -33.34 16.57
N GLU A 376 1.30 -33.42 15.35
CA GLU A 376 2.51 -34.21 15.04
C GLU A 376 3.76 -33.74 15.81
N HIS A 377 3.82 -32.46 16.19
CA HIS A 377 4.93 -31.88 16.97
C HIS A 377 4.62 -31.76 18.47
N GLY A 378 3.46 -32.25 18.91
CA GLY A 378 3.04 -32.21 20.32
C GLY A 378 2.88 -30.80 20.88
N ILE A 379 2.44 -29.84 20.07
CA ILE A 379 2.22 -28.45 20.49
C ILE A 379 0.73 -28.21 20.72
N ASP A 380 0.36 -27.93 21.96
CA ASP A 380 -1.00 -27.53 22.32
C ASP A 380 -1.22 -26.04 22.00
N MET A 381 -2.04 -25.78 20.96
CA MET A 381 -2.38 -24.43 20.53
C MET A 381 -3.08 -23.61 21.62
N GLU A 382 -4.00 -24.21 22.37
CA GLU A 382 -4.76 -23.48 23.40
C GLU A 382 -3.83 -23.07 24.56
N ALA A 383 -2.89 -23.94 24.92
CA ALA A 383 -1.87 -23.61 25.91
C ALA A 383 -0.97 -22.44 25.46
N GLU A 384 -0.52 -22.44 24.19
CA GLU A 384 0.33 -21.36 23.65
C GLU A 384 -0.42 -20.02 23.48
N LEU A 385 -1.74 -20.07 23.25
CA LEU A 385 -2.62 -18.90 23.20
C LEU A 385 -2.98 -18.33 24.57
N GLY A 386 -2.75 -19.09 25.64
CA GLY A 386 -3.00 -18.68 27.02
C GLY A 386 -2.21 -17.46 27.49
N GLY A 387 -2.53 -17.04 28.71
CA GLY A 387 -1.79 -15.99 29.41
C GLY A 387 -0.45 -16.53 29.91
N ARG A 388 0.57 -15.68 29.96
CA ARG A 388 1.91 -16.05 30.44
C ARG A 388 2.17 -15.44 31.81
N ASP A 389 2.82 -16.20 32.69
CA ASP A 389 3.24 -15.67 34.00
C ASP A 389 4.22 -14.49 33.82
N LEU A 390 4.15 -13.52 34.73
CA LEU A 390 4.98 -12.32 34.64
C LEU A 390 6.46 -12.61 34.90
N GLY A 391 6.78 -13.61 35.72
CA GLY A 391 8.12 -14.03 36.10
C GLY A 391 8.71 -15.11 35.20
N ALA A 392 7.87 -15.89 34.53
CA ALA A 392 8.30 -16.94 33.60
C ALA A 392 9.21 -16.39 32.48
N PRO A 393 10.19 -17.19 32.04
CA PRO A 393 10.99 -16.84 30.88
C PRO A 393 10.13 -16.85 29.61
N LEU A 394 10.44 -15.94 28.69
CA LEU A 394 9.73 -15.79 27.42
C LEU A 394 10.64 -16.26 26.27
N PRO A 395 10.07 -16.87 25.21
CA PRO A 395 10.84 -17.38 24.06
C PRO A 395 11.74 -16.35 23.37
N TRP A 396 11.43 -15.07 23.53
CA TRP A 396 12.12 -13.96 22.91
C TRP A 396 13.08 -13.23 23.86
N ASP A 397 13.30 -13.74 25.07
CA ASP A 397 14.21 -13.16 26.07
C ASP A 397 15.69 -13.20 25.67
N VAL A 398 16.04 -14.02 24.68
CA VAL A 398 17.37 -14.03 24.07
C VAL A 398 17.69 -12.70 23.38
N LEU A 399 16.68 -11.92 22.99
CA LEU A 399 16.84 -10.63 22.32
C LEU A 399 16.57 -9.48 23.29
N ASP A 400 17.46 -8.49 23.27
CA ASP A 400 17.26 -7.21 23.93
C ASP A 400 16.79 -6.16 22.91
N ALA A 401 15.50 -5.82 22.98
CA ALA A 401 14.88 -4.79 22.15
C ALA A 401 15.19 -3.36 22.63
N GLY A 402 15.92 -3.19 23.74
CA GLY A 402 16.20 -1.94 24.44
C GLY A 402 15.14 -1.58 25.48
N VAL A 403 13.87 -1.94 25.27
CA VAL A 403 12.81 -1.65 26.25
C VAL A 403 12.86 -2.66 27.41
N ARG A 404 13.00 -2.16 28.64
CA ARG A 404 13.10 -2.97 29.86
C ARG A 404 11.77 -3.67 30.18
N LYS A 405 11.82 -4.95 30.53
CA LYS A 405 10.64 -5.71 31.01
C LYS A 405 9.93 -5.03 32.19
N ALA A 406 10.67 -4.42 33.11
CA ALA A 406 10.10 -3.72 34.26
C ALA A 406 9.17 -2.58 33.83
N TYR A 407 9.55 -1.83 32.78
CA TYR A 407 8.72 -0.79 32.19
C TYR A 407 7.45 -1.38 31.55
N LEU A 408 7.57 -2.47 30.79
CA LEU A 408 6.41 -3.16 30.20
C LEU A 408 5.42 -3.66 31.27
N ARG A 409 5.92 -4.22 32.38
CA ARG A 409 5.09 -4.64 33.53
C ARG A 409 4.39 -3.43 34.19
N ALA A 410 5.10 -2.30 34.32
CA ALA A 410 4.51 -1.07 34.86
C ALA A 410 3.40 -0.52 33.95
N GLU A 411 3.60 -0.52 32.64
CA GLU A 411 2.55 -0.12 31.67
C GLU A 411 1.35 -1.06 31.71
N ARG A 412 1.56 -2.37 31.84
CA ARG A 412 0.48 -3.33 32.02
C ARG A 412 -0.33 -3.04 33.30
N ARG A 413 0.34 -2.71 34.40
CA ARG A 413 -0.35 -2.30 35.64
C ARG A 413 -1.13 -1.00 35.44
N ARG A 414 -0.55 0.00 34.76
CA ARG A 414 -1.26 1.25 34.43
C ARG A 414 -2.49 1.00 33.56
N SER A 415 -2.40 0.07 32.60
CA SER A 415 -3.52 -0.37 31.77
C SER A 415 -4.73 -0.83 32.60
N ARG A 416 -4.49 -1.70 33.59
CA ARG A 416 -5.55 -2.21 34.49
C ARG A 416 -6.20 -1.14 35.36
N ASN A 417 -5.49 -0.04 35.60
CA ASN A 417 -5.96 1.10 36.38
C ASN A 417 -6.46 2.26 35.49
N GLU A 418 -6.56 2.05 34.16
CA GLU A 418 -6.90 3.08 33.17
C GLU A 418 -5.99 4.33 33.24
N ALA A 419 -4.79 4.19 33.79
CA ALA A 419 -3.85 5.29 33.96
C ALA A 419 -3.16 5.57 32.62
N ALA A 420 -3.15 6.84 32.22
CA ALA A 420 -2.47 7.27 31.01
C ALA A 420 -0.94 7.39 31.22
N THR A 421 -0.20 7.15 30.15
CA THR A 421 1.21 7.51 29.99
C THR A 421 1.25 8.50 28.84
N THR A 422 1.60 9.76 29.12
CA THR A 422 1.59 10.80 28.08
C THR A 422 2.75 10.62 27.10
N ASP A 423 2.72 11.35 26.00
CA ASP A 423 3.78 11.30 25.00
C ASP A 423 5.10 11.85 25.59
N CYS A 424 6.18 11.09 25.46
CA CYS A 424 7.51 11.49 25.93
C CYS A 424 8.29 12.36 24.95
N LYS A 425 7.75 12.57 23.75
CA LYS A 425 8.40 13.32 22.66
C LYS A 425 8.79 14.75 23.03
N TRP A 426 8.04 15.39 23.94
CA TRP A 426 8.15 16.81 24.25
C TRP A 426 8.84 17.10 25.60
N GLY A 427 9.78 16.26 26.00
CA GLY A 427 10.70 16.55 27.10
C GLY A 427 10.44 15.85 28.44
N HIS A 428 9.46 14.94 28.52
CA HIS A 428 9.27 14.09 29.71
C HIS A 428 9.56 12.62 29.41
N CYS A 429 10.76 12.15 29.78
CA CYS A 429 11.16 10.76 29.60
C CYS A 429 10.58 9.83 30.67
N TYR A 430 10.07 8.66 30.26
CA TYR A 430 9.59 7.60 31.17
C TYR A 430 10.62 6.49 31.43
N HIS A 431 11.87 6.68 31.01
CA HIS A 431 12.98 5.75 31.22
C HIS A 431 12.65 4.30 30.83
N CYS A 432 12.07 4.14 29.63
CA CYS A 432 11.60 2.84 29.13
C CYS A 432 12.73 1.82 28.90
N GLY A 433 13.99 2.25 28.89
CA GLY A 433 15.17 1.42 28.72
C GLY A 433 15.97 1.70 27.46
N ILE A 434 15.37 2.39 26.49
CA ILE A 434 16.10 2.93 25.35
C ILE A 434 17.21 3.83 25.88
N PRO A 435 18.45 3.71 25.37
CA PRO A 435 19.57 4.58 25.75
C PRO A 435 19.26 6.08 25.58
N GLY A 436 20.16 6.91 26.10
CA GLY A 436 20.08 8.38 25.99
C GLY A 436 18.98 9.05 26.80
N ASP A 437 18.13 8.29 27.52
CA ASP A 437 17.10 8.83 28.42
C ASP A 437 16.22 9.96 27.83
N GLY A 438 15.99 9.89 26.51
CA GLY A 438 15.20 10.87 25.75
C GLY A 438 16.04 11.75 24.81
N GLU A 439 17.35 11.88 25.03
CA GLU A 439 18.27 12.63 24.15
C GLU A 439 18.43 11.96 22.79
N ASP A 440 18.22 10.64 22.71
CA ASP A 440 18.23 9.87 21.46
C ASP A 440 16.99 10.15 20.58
N ILE A 441 15.99 10.90 21.06
CA ILE A 441 14.88 11.36 20.23
C ILE A 441 15.38 12.49 19.33
N GLN A 442 15.27 12.28 18.02
CA GLN A 442 15.73 13.24 17.03
C GLN A 442 14.56 13.77 16.23
N LEU A 443 14.17 15.00 16.56
CA LEU A 443 13.08 15.71 15.89
C LEU A 443 13.63 16.55 14.75
N ALA A 444 12.81 16.70 13.71
CA ALA A 444 13.12 17.56 12.59
C ALA A 444 13.18 19.03 13.02
N ALA A 445 14.27 19.70 12.64
CA ALA A 445 14.38 21.14 12.79
C ALA A 445 13.36 21.86 11.88
N PRO A 446 12.87 23.05 12.26
CA PRO A 446 11.96 23.84 11.44
C PRO A 446 12.70 24.52 10.28
N THR A 447 13.15 23.74 9.31
CA THR A 447 13.84 24.24 8.09
C THR A 447 12.87 24.73 7.02
N LEU A 448 11.57 24.47 7.18
CA LEU A 448 10.51 25.01 6.34
C LEU A 448 9.69 26.03 7.11
N GLU A 449 9.43 27.17 6.47
CA GLU A 449 8.47 28.14 7.00
C GLU A 449 7.04 27.67 6.72
N LEU A 450 6.19 27.74 7.74
CA LEU A 450 4.75 27.74 7.50
C LEU A 450 4.41 29.10 6.87
N PRO A 451 3.74 29.14 5.71
CA PRO A 451 3.15 30.39 5.26
C PRO A 451 2.24 30.90 6.38
N ALA A 452 2.18 32.21 6.55
CA ALA A 452 1.25 32.84 7.47
C ALA A 452 -0.17 32.49 7.02
N VAL A 453 -0.69 31.36 7.50
CA VAL A 453 -2.10 31.06 7.39
C VAL A 453 -2.74 32.08 8.30
N ASP A 454 -3.56 32.97 7.74
CA ASP A 454 -4.56 33.70 8.50
C ASP A 454 -5.45 32.65 9.17
N THR A 455 -5.00 32.11 10.30
CA THR A 455 -5.87 31.39 11.21
C THR A 455 -6.87 32.45 11.65
N PRO A 456 -8.17 32.32 11.36
CA PRO A 456 -9.13 33.14 12.07
C PRO A 456 -8.93 32.82 13.54
N ARG A 457 -8.37 33.78 14.30
CA ARG A 457 -8.38 33.76 15.76
C ARG A 457 -9.83 33.42 16.11
N ALA A 458 -10.03 32.35 16.88
CA ALA A 458 -11.35 32.03 17.39
C ALA A 458 -11.93 33.29 18.02
N ALA A 459 -12.87 33.93 17.31
CA ALA A 459 -13.57 35.06 17.85
C ALA A 459 -14.34 34.53 19.07
N PRO A 460 -14.35 35.27 20.20
CA PRO A 460 -15.19 34.89 21.33
C PRO A 460 -16.61 34.68 20.81
N ALA A 461 -17.24 33.57 21.23
CA ALA A 461 -18.49 33.07 20.69
C ALA A 461 -19.55 34.18 20.61
N GLY A 462 -19.68 34.77 19.42
CA GLY A 462 -20.79 35.62 19.05
C GLY A 462 -21.99 34.76 18.64
N PRO A 463 -23.22 35.31 18.68
CA PRO A 463 -24.42 34.59 18.24
C PRO A 463 -24.26 34.13 16.78
N PRO A 464 -24.90 33.01 16.40
CA PRO A 464 -24.66 32.33 15.13
C PRO A 464 -24.91 33.27 13.96
N ALA A 465 -23.82 33.64 13.26
CA ALA A 465 -23.92 34.33 11.99
C ALA A 465 -24.58 33.39 10.98
N ALA A 466 -25.53 33.93 10.21
CA ALA A 466 -26.21 33.23 9.13
C ALA A 466 -25.20 32.54 8.20
N SER A 467 -25.51 31.31 7.80
CA SER A 467 -24.64 30.43 7.00
C SER A 467 -23.98 31.19 5.85
N ALA A 468 -22.66 31.29 5.89
CA ALA A 468 -21.88 31.67 4.72
C ALA A 468 -22.25 30.73 3.56
N PRO A 469 -22.41 31.25 2.33
CA PRO A 469 -22.80 30.44 1.19
C PRO A 469 -21.74 29.35 0.95
N ARG A 470 -22.23 28.15 0.59
CA ARG A 470 -21.43 26.98 0.21
C ARG A 470 -20.26 27.40 -0.68
N PRO A 471 -19.04 26.87 -0.52
CA PRO A 471 -18.07 26.92 -1.60
C PRO A 471 -18.70 26.24 -2.80
N SER A 472 -19.07 27.05 -3.80
CA SER A 472 -19.59 26.57 -5.06
C SER A 472 -18.52 25.70 -5.70
N ARG A 473 -18.97 24.67 -6.45
CA ARG A 473 -18.12 24.04 -7.46
C ARG A 473 -17.42 25.19 -8.20
N PRO A 474 -16.08 25.20 -8.35
CA PRO A 474 -15.44 26.25 -9.14
C PRO A 474 -16.23 26.36 -10.45
N PRO A 475 -16.69 27.57 -10.82
CA PRO A 475 -17.54 27.73 -11.97
C PRO A 475 -16.86 27.03 -13.14
N ALA A 476 -17.60 26.15 -13.81
CA ALA A 476 -17.10 25.58 -15.06
C ALA A 476 -16.70 26.78 -15.93
N PRO A 477 -15.48 26.83 -16.49
CA PRO A 477 -15.11 27.93 -17.35
C PRO A 477 -16.21 28.08 -18.41
N ALA A 478 -16.67 29.31 -18.63
CA ALA A 478 -17.82 29.62 -19.49
C ALA A 478 -17.64 29.12 -20.93
N GLN A 479 -16.42 28.71 -21.29
CA GLN A 479 -16.06 27.98 -22.50
C GLN A 479 -15.09 26.86 -22.13
N PRO A 480 -15.19 25.66 -22.76
CA PRO A 480 -14.18 24.62 -22.58
C PRO A 480 -12.80 25.20 -22.95
N PRO A 481 -11.75 24.94 -22.15
CA PRO A 481 -10.43 25.49 -22.42
C PRO A 481 -9.99 25.10 -23.83
N LEU A 482 -9.44 26.04 -24.59
CA LEU A 482 -8.86 25.78 -25.90
C LEU A 482 -7.85 24.65 -25.76
N PHE A 483 -8.03 23.59 -26.54
CA PHE A 483 -7.15 22.43 -26.56
C PHE A 483 -6.89 22.00 -28.00
N ARG A 484 -5.75 21.34 -28.20
CA ARG A 484 -5.40 20.68 -29.46
C ARG A 484 -5.28 19.20 -29.21
N ARG A 485 -5.89 18.39 -30.07
CA ARG A 485 -5.73 16.94 -30.02
C ARG A 485 -4.52 16.53 -30.82
N TYR A 486 -3.70 15.65 -30.27
CA TYR A 486 -2.59 15.01 -30.96
C TYR A 486 -2.88 13.52 -31.11
N ARG A 487 -2.60 12.97 -32.28
CA ARG A 487 -2.53 11.52 -32.49
C ARG A 487 -1.08 11.09 -32.44
N LEU A 488 -0.77 10.21 -31.50
CA LEU A 488 0.56 9.66 -31.36
C LEU A 488 0.58 8.23 -31.90
N LEU A 489 1.61 7.92 -32.68
CA LEU A 489 1.94 6.55 -33.03
C LEU A 489 2.97 6.01 -32.06
N TYR A 490 2.80 4.76 -31.61
CA TYR A 490 3.75 4.10 -30.73
C TYR A 490 3.99 2.64 -31.12
N ALA A 491 5.15 2.12 -30.73
CA ALA A 491 5.50 0.72 -30.83
C ALA A 491 5.49 0.04 -29.45
N LYS A 492 5.22 -1.27 -29.44
CA LYS A 492 5.26 -2.19 -28.30
C LYS A 492 5.95 -3.48 -28.73
N ARG A 493 7.22 -3.65 -28.37
CA ARG A 493 8.12 -4.70 -28.86
C ARG A 493 8.83 -5.43 -27.73
N GLY A 494 9.41 -6.59 -28.02
CA GLY A 494 10.17 -7.37 -27.04
C GLY A 494 9.33 -7.71 -25.81
N ASP A 495 9.91 -7.59 -24.62
CA ASP A 495 9.24 -7.94 -23.37
C ASP A 495 8.07 -7.00 -23.01
N ALA A 496 8.02 -5.79 -23.59
CA ALA A 496 6.86 -4.92 -23.44
C ALA A 496 5.57 -5.59 -23.94
N ARG A 497 5.64 -6.64 -24.77
CA ARG A 497 4.46 -7.42 -25.19
C ARG A 497 3.65 -8.01 -24.03
N PHE A 498 4.29 -8.23 -22.87
CA PHE A 498 3.67 -8.74 -21.65
C PHE A 498 2.99 -7.65 -20.80
N LEU A 499 3.09 -6.38 -21.21
CA LEU A 499 2.27 -5.32 -20.63
C LEU A 499 0.84 -5.43 -21.14
N SER A 500 -0.12 -5.51 -20.21
CA SER A 500 -1.55 -5.44 -20.53
C SER A 500 -1.89 -4.05 -21.08
N HIS A 501 -3.07 -3.92 -21.69
CA HIS A 501 -3.54 -2.63 -22.21
C HIS A 501 -3.55 -1.54 -21.13
N ARG A 502 -3.97 -1.88 -19.91
CA ARG A 502 -4.01 -0.95 -18.78
C ARG A 502 -2.61 -0.51 -18.37
N MET A 503 -1.66 -1.44 -18.29
CA MET A 503 -0.26 -1.14 -17.96
C MET A 503 0.41 -0.23 -18.99
N VAL A 504 0.10 -0.42 -20.28
CA VAL A 504 0.57 0.49 -21.35
C VAL A 504 -0.01 1.90 -21.17
N MET A 505 -1.31 2.02 -20.86
CA MET A 505 -1.92 3.32 -20.58
C MET A 505 -1.24 4.01 -19.38
N ASP A 506 -1.03 3.28 -18.29
CA ASP A 506 -0.39 3.82 -17.08
C ASP A 506 1.06 4.25 -17.36
N ALA A 507 1.82 3.47 -18.15
CA ALA A 507 3.17 3.84 -18.60
C ALA A 507 3.17 5.12 -19.46
N LEU A 508 2.26 5.24 -20.42
CA LEU A 508 2.11 6.42 -21.27
C LEU A 508 1.71 7.65 -20.45
N GLU A 509 0.76 7.52 -19.52
CA GLU A 509 0.33 8.61 -18.65
C GLU A 509 1.46 9.11 -17.74
N ARG A 510 2.26 8.20 -17.18
CA ARG A 510 3.44 8.54 -16.37
C ARG A 510 4.51 9.23 -17.21
N ALA A 511 4.83 8.70 -18.40
CA ALA A 511 5.81 9.31 -19.30
C ALA A 511 5.37 10.72 -19.77
N LEU A 512 4.10 10.91 -20.12
CA LEU A 512 3.53 12.23 -20.46
C LEU A 512 3.68 13.22 -19.29
N ARG A 513 3.40 12.78 -18.06
CA ARG A 513 3.52 13.61 -16.85
C ARG A 513 4.97 13.94 -16.53
N GLY A 514 5.86 12.95 -16.53
CA GLY A 514 7.28 13.11 -16.23
C GLY A 514 7.99 14.01 -17.24
N ALA A 515 7.64 13.89 -18.52
CA ALA A 515 8.13 14.74 -19.60
C ALA A 515 7.61 16.19 -19.54
N GLY A 516 6.69 16.51 -18.62
CA GLY A 516 6.06 17.83 -18.52
C GLY A 516 5.22 18.18 -19.75
N ALA A 517 4.67 17.17 -20.44
CA ALA A 517 3.84 17.41 -21.62
C ALA A 517 2.60 18.25 -21.24
N PRO A 518 2.16 19.20 -22.09
CA PRO A 518 1.06 20.11 -21.78
C PRO A 518 -0.31 19.42 -21.95
N VAL A 519 -0.53 18.31 -21.24
CA VAL A 519 -1.73 17.48 -21.35
C VAL A 519 -2.92 18.10 -20.63
N ARG A 520 -4.10 17.88 -21.20
CA ARG A 520 -5.39 18.26 -20.61
C ARG A 520 -5.88 17.15 -19.69
N TYR A 521 -6.54 17.54 -18.60
CA TYR A 521 -7.12 16.62 -17.63
C TYR A 521 -8.66 16.59 -17.68
N THR A 522 -9.26 15.54 -17.16
CA THR A 522 -10.71 15.43 -16.91
C THR A 522 -11.14 16.40 -15.80
N GLU A 523 -12.42 16.76 -15.81
CA GLU A 523 -13.02 17.57 -14.75
C GLU A 523 -13.55 16.65 -13.65
N GLY A 524 -13.38 17.02 -12.37
CA GLY A 524 -13.89 16.26 -11.23
C GLY A 524 -12.90 16.18 -10.06
N TYR A 525 -13.23 15.37 -9.06
CA TYR A 525 -12.43 15.20 -7.83
C TYR A 525 -11.22 14.26 -7.97
N ASN A 526 -11.07 13.61 -9.13
CA ASN A 526 -9.93 12.75 -9.49
C ASN A 526 -9.58 13.04 -10.96
N PRO A 527 -8.77 14.06 -11.25
CA PRO A 527 -8.42 14.44 -12.62
C PRO A 527 -7.47 13.42 -13.24
N HIS A 528 -7.83 12.90 -14.41
CA HIS A 528 -7.03 11.98 -15.22
C HIS A 528 -6.66 12.63 -16.54
N ILE A 529 -5.56 12.23 -17.17
CA ILE A 529 -5.19 12.74 -18.49
C ILE A 529 -6.30 12.38 -19.50
N ARG A 530 -6.71 13.35 -20.33
CA ARG A 530 -7.66 13.14 -21.42
C ARG A 530 -6.95 12.42 -22.56
N LEU A 531 -6.90 11.09 -22.43
CA LEU A 531 -6.30 10.17 -23.37
C LEU A 531 -7.35 9.18 -23.89
N SER A 532 -7.28 8.86 -25.18
CA SER A 532 -8.13 7.88 -25.84
C SER A 532 -7.27 6.88 -26.59
N MET A 533 -7.31 5.61 -26.19
CA MET A 533 -6.57 4.56 -26.88
C MET A 533 -7.26 4.12 -28.17
N GLY A 534 -6.47 3.62 -29.13
CA GLY A 534 -6.97 2.79 -30.22
C GLY A 534 -7.39 1.38 -29.74
N PRO A 535 -7.70 0.47 -30.68
CA PRO A 535 -8.07 -0.91 -30.37
C PRO A 535 -7.01 -1.59 -29.49
N ALA A 536 -7.45 -2.26 -28.42
CA ALA A 536 -6.53 -2.94 -27.51
C ALA A 536 -5.69 -3.98 -28.26
N LEU A 537 -4.41 -4.07 -27.89
CA LEU A 537 -3.52 -5.12 -28.36
C LEU A 537 -3.64 -6.32 -27.41
N PRO A 538 -3.85 -7.56 -27.92
CA PRO A 538 -3.86 -8.75 -27.07
C PRO A 538 -2.54 -8.92 -26.29
N LEU A 539 -2.64 -9.49 -25.09
CA LEU A 539 -1.46 -9.79 -24.27
C LEU A 539 -0.53 -10.76 -25.02
N GLY A 540 0.78 -10.56 -24.93
CA GLY A 540 1.78 -11.36 -25.64
C GLY A 540 2.00 -10.97 -27.11
N THR A 541 1.20 -10.04 -27.65
CA THR A 541 1.36 -9.53 -29.03
C THR A 541 2.25 -8.28 -29.05
N GLU A 542 3.13 -8.20 -30.05
CA GLU A 542 3.91 -7.00 -30.38
C GLU A 542 3.08 -6.07 -31.30
N GLY A 543 3.23 -4.75 -31.15
CA GLY A 543 2.60 -3.75 -32.00
C GLY A 543 3.66 -2.83 -32.61
N LEU A 544 3.67 -2.63 -33.92
CA LEU A 544 4.68 -1.80 -34.58
C LEU A 544 4.22 -0.36 -34.82
N ALA A 545 2.92 -0.14 -34.97
CA ALA A 545 2.31 1.15 -35.24
C ALA A 545 0.91 1.21 -34.61
N GLU A 546 0.91 1.34 -33.28
CA GLU A 546 -0.27 1.54 -32.46
C GLU A 546 -0.59 3.02 -32.33
N SER A 547 -1.83 3.37 -31.97
CA SER A 547 -2.21 4.78 -31.87
C SER A 547 -2.99 5.10 -30.60
N PHE A 548 -2.76 6.30 -30.08
CA PHE A 548 -3.61 6.92 -29.07
C PHE A 548 -3.74 8.42 -29.35
N ASP A 549 -4.85 9.00 -28.92
CA ASP A 549 -5.10 10.43 -29.00
C ASP A 549 -4.93 11.04 -27.60
N VAL A 550 -4.30 12.20 -27.50
CA VAL A 550 -4.19 12.98 -26.26
C VAL A 550 -4.59 14.43 -26.51
N ASP A 551 -5.39 14.99 -25.61
CA ASP A 551 -5.74 16.41 -25.65
C ASP A 551 -4.66 17.22 -24.90
N CYS A 552 -4.17 18.30 -25.52
CA CYS A 552 -3.15 19.18 -24.95
C CYS A 552 -3.63 20.63 -24.86
N THR A 553 -3.24 21.35 -23.80
CA THR A 553 -3.53 22.77 -23.58
C THR A 553 -2.54 23.70 -24.29
N ALA A 554 -1.39 23.17 -24.69
CA ALA A 554 -0.37 23.85 -25.49
C ALA A 554 0.23 22.90 -26.54
N THR A 555 1.17 23.40 -27.34
CA THR A 555 1.81 22.62 -28.40
C THR A 555 2.66 21.49 -27.83
N LEU A 556 2.36 20.25 -28.25
CA LEU A 556 3.21 19.09 -28.00
C LEU A 556 4.39 19.09 -29.00
N GLY A 557 5.47 19.78 -28.64
CA GLY A 557 6.70 19.86 -29.45
C GLY A 557 7.61 18.64 -29.35
N ARG A 558 8.60 18.57 -30.25
CA ARG A 558 9.61 17.49 -30.36
C ARG A 558 10.35 17.18 -29.05
N ARG A 559 10.73 18.21 -28.28
CA ARG A 559 11.39 18.03 -26.97
C ARG A 559 10.54 17.22 -25.98
N HIS A 560 9.22 17.37 -26.02
CA HIS A 560 8.35 16.55 -25.17
C HIS A 560 8.36 15.10 -25.62
N VAL A 561 8.34 14.83 -26.94
CA VAL A 561 8.40 13.46 -27.48
C VAL A 561 9.71 12.77 -27.11
N GLU A 562 10.84 13.48 -27.24
CA GLU A 562 12.16 12.97 -26.81
C GLU A 562 12.18 12.65 -25.31
N ALA A 563 11.63 13.54 -24.48
CA ALA A 563 11.52 13.31 -23.04
C ALA A 563 10.55 12.17 -22.67
N ILE A 564 9.44 12.01 -23.41
CA ILE A 564 8.51 10.89 -23.23
C ILE A 564 9.24 9.57 -23.52
N ASN A 565 9.95 9.48 -24.65
CA ASN A 565 10.68 8.26 -25.02
C ASN A 565 11.80 7.91 -24.02
N ALA A 566 12.45 8.91 -23.43
CA ALA A 566 13.44 8.67 -22.37
C ALA A 566 12.85 8.08 -21.07
N LEU A 567 11.53 8.20 -20.87
CA LEU A 567 10.82 7.69 -19.68
C LEU A 567 10.03 6.40 -19.93
N LEU A 568 9.85 6.02 -21.20
CA LEU A 568 9.15 4.79 -21.55
C LEU A 568 10.03 3.56 -21.28
N PRO A 569 9.43 2.41 -20.93
CA PRO A 569 10.16 1.17 -20.81
C PRO A 569 10.82 0.78 -22.13
N GLU A 570 11.87 -0.02 -22.01
CA GLU A 570 12.39 -0.76 -23.15
C GLU A 570 11.25 -1.50 -23.89
N GLY A 571 11.20 -1.34 -25.21
CA GLY A 571 10.15 -1.89 -26.05
C GLY A 571 8.92 -1.01 -26.25
N LEU A 572 8.73 0.09 -25.49
CA LEU A 572 7.75 1.13 -25.80
C LEU A 572 8.43 2.37 -26.39
N GLU A 573 7.90 2.87 -27.49
CA GLU A 573 8.47 4.05 -28.17
C GLU A 573 7.37 4.84 -28.88
N ILE A 574 7.34 6.16 -28.69
CA ILE A 574 6.57 7.09 -29.53
C ILE A 574 7.33 7.32 -30.83
N LEU A 575 6.69 6.99 -31.94
CA LEU A 575 7.24 7.10 -33.30
C LEU A 575 6.87 8.43 -33.96
N GLU A 576 5.65 8.91 -33.75
CA GLU A 576 5.12 10.11 -34.38
C GLU A 576 4.13 10.81 -33.44
N ALA A 577 4.03 12.13 -33.52
CA ALA A 577 3.02 12.92 -32.81
C ALA A 577 2.46 14.00 -33.75
N THR A 578 1.23 13.79 -34.21
CA THR A 578 0.63 14.61 -35.27
C THR A 578 -0.57 15.40 -34.72
N PRO A 579 -0.58 16.74 -34.85
CA PRO A 579 -1.72 17.54 -34.43
C PRO A 579 -2.92 17.26 -35.33
N LEU A 580 -4.10 17.11 -34.72
CA LEU A 580 -5.35 16.91 -35.43
C LEU A 580 -6.09 18.25 -35.61
N LEU A 581 -6.79 18.38 -36.73
CA LEU A 581 -7.70 19.49 -36.98
C LEU A 581 -8.92 19.41 -36.06
N ALA A 582 -9.56 20.56 -35.83
CA ALA A 582 -10.82 20.61 -35.09
C ALA A 582 -11.88 19.75 -35.80
N GLY A 583 -12.58 18.89 -35.04
CA GLY A 583 -13.60 17.99 -35.59
C GLY A 583 -13.05 16.68 -36.18
N ALA A 584 -11.73 16.44 -36.16
CA ALA A 584 -11.17 15.18 -36.61
C ALA A 584 -11.84 13.97 -35.92
N PRO A 585 -12.19 12.90 -36.67
CA PRO A 585 -12.84 11.72 -36.10
C PRO A 585 -11.98 11.04 -35.02
N SER A 586 -12.63 10.48 -34.00
CA SER A 586 -11.94 9.75 -32.94
C SER A 586 -11.30 8.47 -33.47
N LEU A 587 -10.22 8.01 -32.84
CA LEU A 587 -9.58 6.73 -33.16
C LEU A 587 -10.58 5.57 -33.23
N GLY A 588 -11.51 5.51 -32.27
CA GLY A 588 -12.55 4.50 -32.25
C GLY A 588 -13.39 4.48 -33.52
N LYS A 589 -13.67 5.64 -34.14
CA LYS A 589 -14.43 5.76 -35.41
C LYS A 589 -13.62 5.35 -36.63
N LEU A 590 -12.33 5.69 -36.64
CA LEU A 590 -11.43 5.50 -37.77
C LEU A 590 -10.85 4.08 -37.83
N ALA A 591 -10.67 3.41 -36.70
CA ALA A 591 -10.09 2.07 -36.68
C ALA A 591 -11.03 1.07 -37.38
N ASP A 592 -10.65 0.69 -38.60
CA ASP A 592 -11.46 -0.13 -39.50
C ASP A 592 -10.94 -1.56 -39.58
N ALA A 593 -9.62 -1.72 -39.72
CA ALA A 593 -8.96 -3.00 -39.81
C ALA A 593 -7.62 -3.01 -39.05
N ALA A 594 -7.07 -4.20 -38.84
CA ALA A 594 -5.74 -4.40 -38.27
C ALA A 594 -4.98 -5.44 -39.09
N ARG A 595 -3.71 -5.12 -39.37
CA ARG A 595 -2.81 -6.02 -40.09
C ARG A 595 -1.91 -6.76 -39.11
N TYR A 596 -1.92 -8.09 -39.19
CA TYR A 596 -1.15 -8.97 -38.33
C TYR A 596 -0.15 -9.79 -39.14
N ARG A 597 0.92 -10.16 -38.45
CA ARG A 597 1.93 -11.13 -38.85
C ARG A 597 1.98 -12.23 -37.80
N ILE A 598 1.73 -13.47 -38.19
CA ILE A 598 1.57 -14.62 -37.31
C ILE A 598 2.60 -15.68 -37.70
N ALA A 599 3.59 -15.92 -36.84
CA ALA A 599 4.61 -16.92 -37.09
C ALA A 599 4.08 -18.33 -36.77
N PRO A 600 4.39 -19.35 -37.59
CA PRO A 600 3.98 -20.72 -37.33
C PRO A 600 4.67 -21.29 -36.08
N LEU A 601 3.96 -22.16 -35.35
CA LEU A 601 4.58 -23.03 -34.35
C LEU A 601 5.47 -24.07 -35.05
N PRO A 602 6.50 -24.63 -34.37
CA PRO A 602 7.32 -25.69 -34.93
C PRO A 602 6.47 -26.86 -35.47
N GLY A 603 6.75 -27.29 -36.70
CA GLY A 603 6.01 -28.39 -37.37
C GLY A 603 4.62 -28.00 -37.89
N ARG A 604 4.23 -26.73 -37.80
CA ARG A 604 2.94 -26.22 -38.29
C ARG A 604 3.12 -25.36 -39.54
N SER A 605 2.15 -25.42 -40.45
CA SER A 605 2.02 -24.51 -41.59
C SER A 605 0.66 -23.84 -41.59
N TRP A 606 0.59 -22.59 -42.04
CA TRP A 606 -0.68 -21.89 -42.21
C TRP A 606 -1.35 -22.27 -43.54
N PRO A 607 -2.69 -22.32 -43.60
CA PRO A 607 -3.39 -22.59 -44.86
C PRO A 607 -3.11 -21.48 -45.88
N ALA A 608 -2.98 -21.86 -47.15
CA ALA A 608 -2.69 -20.92 -48.23
C ALA A 608 -3.79 -19.86 -48.41
N THR A 609 -5.03 -20.20 -48.01
CA THR A 609 -6.23 -19.39 -48.23
C THR A 609 -7.22 -19.56 -47.06
N PRO A 610 -8.15 -18.61 -46.83
CA PRO A 610 -9.04 -18.60 -45.66
C PRO A 610 -10.37 -19.39 -45.84
N GLU A 611 -10.65 -20.02 -46.98
CA GLU A 611 -11.99 -20.57 -47.29
C GLU A 611 -12.42 -21.71 -46.35
N GLY A 612 -11.45 -22.45 -45.80
CA GLY A 612 -11.68 -23.53 -44.82
C GLY A 612 -11.94 -23.04 -43.40
N LEU A 613 -11.87 -21.73 -43.13
CA LEU A 613 -12.14 -21.16 -41.81
C LEU A 613 -13.65 -20.97 -41.57
N PRO A 614 -14.10 -20.91 -40.31
CA PRO A 614 -15.48 -20.55 -39.98
C PRO A 614 -15.89 -19.22 -40.63
N GLU A 615 -17.15 -19.13 -41.06
CA GLU A 615 -17.71 -17.99 -41.80
C GLU A 615 -17.43 -16.65 -41.10
N ALA A 616 -17.64 -16.59 -39.77
CA ALA A 616 -17.37 -15.39 -38.98
C ALA A 616 -15.91 -14.89 -39.01
N VAL A 617 -14.94 -15.78 -39.23
CA VAL A 617 -13.53 -15.41 -39.40
C VAL A 617 -13.27 -15.01 -40.84
N ARG A 618 -13.74 -15.82 -41.80
CA ARG A 618 -13.55 -15.60 -43.23
C ARG A 618 -14.10 -14.25 -43.69
N ASP A 619 -15.29 -13.88 -43.22
CA ASP A 619 -15.96 -12.62 -43.59
C ASP A 619 -15.25 -11.38 -43.06
N ALA A 620 -14.40 -11.53 -42.04
CA ALA A 620 -13.59 -10.45 -41.50
C ALA A 620 -12.20 -10.34 -42.15
N VAL A 621 -11.82 -11.23 -43.06
CA VAL A 621 -10.51 -11.20 -43.71
C VAL A 621 -10.54 -10.24 -44.91
N ASN A 622 -9.81 -9.12 -44.79
CA ASN A 622 -9.61 -8.18 -45.91
C ASN A 622 -8.46 -8.60 -46.82
N SER A 623 -7.42 -9.24 -46.27
CA SER A 623 -6.30 -9.79 -47.05
C SER A 623 -5.67 -10.99 -46.35
N TRP A 624 -5.17 -11.95 -47.14
CA TRP A 624 -4.54 -13.17 -46.66
C TRP A 624 -3.31 -13.49 -47.52
N ARG A 625 -2.15 -13.65 -46.89
CA ARG A 625 -0.92 -14.04 -47.59
C ARG A 625 0.01 -14.80 -46.67
N VAL A 626 0.38 -16.02 -47.05
CA VAL A 626 1.50 -16.74 -46.44
C VAL A 626 2.79 -16.30 -47.15
N THR A 627 3.79 -15.88 -46.39
CA THR A 627 5.10 -15.47 -46.92
C THR A 627 6.04 -16.66 -47.07
N GLU A 628 7.16 -16.46 -47.78
CA GLU A 628 8.13 -17.53 -48.10
C GLU A 628 8.75 -18.18 -46.84
N ASP A 629 8.86 -17.43 -45.74
CA ASP A 629 9.30 -17.90 -44.43
C ASP A 629 8.20 -18.66 -43.64
N GLY A 630 7.05 -18.91 -44.25
CA GLY A 630 5.92 -19.61 -43.63
C GLY A 630 5.07 -18.73 -42.71
N THR A 631 5.38 -17.44 -42.58
CA THR A 631 4.61 -16.51 -41.75
C THR A 631 3.29 -16.11 -42.42
N LEU A 632 2.19 -16.04 -41.66
CA LEU A 632 0.91 -15.56 -42.18
C LEU A 632 0.79 -14.05 -41.97
N ARG A 633 0.62 -13.30 -43.06
CA ARG A 633 0.23 -11.89 -43.05
C ARG A 633 -1.25 -11.80 -43.36
N VAL A 634 -2.04 -11.32 -42.40
CA VAL A 634 -3.49 -11.25 -42.49
C VAL A 634 -3.98 -9.85 -42.12
N GLU A 635 -4.94 -9.33 -42.86
CA GLU A 635 -5.66 -8.11 -42.51
C GLU A 635 -7.08 -8.46 -42.08
N LEU A 636 -7.44 -8.06 -40.87
CA LEU A 636 -8.72 -8.39 -40.25
C LEU A 636 -9.52 -7.11 -40.00
N ALA A 637 -10.77 -7.08 -40.46
CA ALA A 637 -11.73 -6.06 -40.11
C ALA A 637 -11.98 -6.07 -38.60
N LEU A 638 -11.82 -4.92 -37.96
CA LEU A 638 -12.10 -4.73 -36.52
C LEU A 638 -13.61 -4.58 -36.27
N ARG A 639 -14.38 -4.30 -37.32
CA ARG A 639 -15.84 -4.19 -37.34
C ARG A 639 -16.38 -5.10 -38.44
N ALA A 640 -17.28 -6.01 -38.08
CA ALA A 640 -17.94 -6.90 -39.04
C ALA A 640 -19.45 -6.84 -38.80
N GLY A 641 -20.23 -6.38 -39.79
CA GLY A 641 -21.68 -6.19 -39.66
C GLY A 641 -22.04 -5.15 -38.58
N SER A 642 -22.97 -5.51 -37.68
CA SER A 642 -23.41 -4.66 -36.56
C SER A 642 -22.60 -4.85 -35.26
N GLY A 643 -21.50 -5.63 -35.28
CA GLY A 643 -20.73 -6.02 -34.10
C GLY A 643 -19.21 -5.87 -34.23
N SER A 644 -18.48 -6.29 -33.20
CA SER A 644 -17.01 -6.38 -33.21
C SER A 644 -16.53 -7.54 -34.08
N GLY A 645 -15.48 -7.33 -34.88
CA GLY A 645 -14.82 -8.40 -35.63
C GLY A 645 -14.24 -9.50 -34.73
N PRO A 646 -13.82 -10.65 -35.30
CA PRO A 646 -13.28 -11.78 -34.55
C PRO A 646 -12.00 -11.38 -33.80
N SER A 647 -11.87 -11.86 -32.57
CA SER A 647 -10.64 -11.66 -31.80
C SER A 647 -9.48 -12.46 -32.41
N LEU A 648 -8.24 -12.02 -32.20
CA LEU A 648 -7.06 -12.78 -32.61
C LEU A 648 -7.06 -14.21 -32.04
N LYS A 649 -7.53 -14.39 -30.80
CA LYS A 649 -7.72 -15.71 -30.18
C LYS A 649 -8.65 -16.59 -31.03
N THR A 650 -9.78 -16.03 -31.47
CA THR A 650 -10.75 -16.72 -32.33
C THR A 650 -10.12 -17.15 -33.66
N VAL A 651 -9.29 -16.28 -34.26
CA VAL A 651 -8.58 -16.60 -35.50
C VAL A 651 -7.55 -17.72 -35.29
N LEU A 652 -6.79 -17.70 -34.21
CA LEU A 652 -5.81 -18.75 -33.89
C LEU A 652 -6.47 -20.10 -33.62
N LEU A 653 -7.60 -20.12 -32.88
CA LEU A 653 -8.40 -21.33 -32.68
C LEU A 653 -8.94 -21.87 -34.01
N ALA A 654 -9.43 -20.98 -34.90
CA ALA A 654 -9.89 -21.36 -36.23
C ALA A 654 -8.76 -21.92 -37.12
N LEU A 655 -7.53 -21.47 -36.91
CA LEU A 655 -6.33 -22.03 -37.53
C LEU A 655 -5.88 -23.35 -36.89
N GLY A 656 -6.63 -23.84 -35.88
CA GLY A 656 -6.44 -25.09 -35.16
C GLY A 656 -5.38 -25.04 -34.07
N VAL A 657 -4.95 -23.86 -33.63
CA VAL A 657 -4.01 -23.71 -32.50
C VAL A 657 -4.76 -24.07 -31.22
N ALA A 658 -4.24 -25.00 -30.42
CA ALA A 658 -4.86 -25.34 -29.14
C ALA A 658 -4.81 -24.14 -28.19
N GLU A 659 -5.78 -24.01 -27.28
CA GLU A 659 -5.90 -22.82 -26.42
C GLU A 659 -4.64 -22.59 -25.56
N GLU A 660 -4.07 -23.67 -25.03
CA GLU A 660 -2.81 -23.71 -24.28
C GLU A 660 -1.57 -23.33 -25.12
N GLU A 661 -1.61 -23.47 -26.44
CA GLU A 661 -0.51 -23.14 -27.34
C GLU A 661 -0.57 -21.69 -27.85
N ILE A 662 -1.73 -21.02 -27.74
CA ILE A 662 -1.90 -19.63 -28.20
C ILE A 662 -0.83 -18.68 -27.65
N PRO A 663 -0.43 -18.73 -26.36
CA PRO A 663 0.63 -17.87 -25.84
C PRO A 663 2.01 -18.12 -26.48
N LEU A 664 2.23 -19.28 -27.09
CA LEU A 664 3.48 -19.64 -27.76
C LEU A 664 3.55 -19.09 -29.19
N VAL A 665 2.40 -18.73 -29.78
CA VAL A 665 2.35 -18.16 -31.14
C VAL A 665 2.86 -16.73 -31.12
N ARG A 666 3.94 -16.48 -31.85
CA ARG A 666 4.46 -15.11 -32.00
C ARG A 666 3.59 -14.33 -32.97
N VAL A 667 2.89 -13.33 -32.44
CA VAL A 667 2.05 -12.41 -33.22
C VAL A 667 2.56 -10.99 -33.14
N VAL A 668 2.57 -10.31 -34.28
CA VAL A 668 2.91 -8.90 -34.43
C VAL A 668 1.77 -8.18 -35.15
N ARG A 669 1.15 -7.18 -34.54
CA ARG A 669 0.27 -6.23 -35.23
C ARG A 669 1.14 -5.18 -35.92
N GLU A 670 1.17 -5.20 -37.24
CA GLU A 670 1.99 -4.27 -38.02
C GLU A 670 1.42 -2.86 -37.99
N ALA A 671 0.10 -2.73 -38.09
CA ALA A 671 -0.60 -1.45 -38.05
C ALA A 671 -2.09 -1.63 -37.74
N VAL A 672 -2.67 -0.61 -37.11
CA VAL A 672 -4.11 -0.36 -37.16
C VAL A 672 -4.39 0.51 -38.38
N LEU A 673 -5.27 0.03 -39.26
CA LEU A 673 -5.66 0.73 -40.48
C LEU A 673 -6.82 1.66 -40.16
N LEU A 674 -6.54 2.95 -40.29
CA LEU A 674 -7.52 4.01 -40.09
C LEU A 674 -8.21 4.31 -41.42
N ASP A 675 -9.54 4.25 -41.46
CA ASP A 675 -10.33 4.62 -42.63
C ASP A 675 -10.04 6.08 -43.00
N ARG A 676 -9.53 6.29 -44.21
CA ARG A 676 -9.17 7.62 -44.72
C ARG A 676 -10.34 8.33 -45.40
N LYS A 677 -11.52 7.70 -45.49
CA LYS A 677 -12.69 8.24 -46.21
C LYS A 677 -13.55 9.21 -45.39
N SER A 678 -13.11 9.65 -44.20
CA SER A 678 -13.86 10.58 -43.34
C SER A 678 -13.05 11.79 -42.89
#